data_AF-A0A0N7L760-F1
#
_entry.id   AF-A0A0N7L760-F1
#
_cell.length_a   1.000
_cell.length_b   1.000
_cell.length_c   1.000
_cell.angle_alpha   90.00
_cell.angle_beta   90.00
_cell.angle_gamma   90.00
#
_symmetry.space_group_name_H-M   'P 1'
#
loop_
_entity.id
_entity.type
_entity.pdbx_description
1 polymer ?
#
loop_
_entity_poly.entity_id
_entity_poly.type
_entity_poly.pdbx_seq_one_letter_code
_entity_poly.pdbx_strand_id
1 'polypeptide(L)'
;MQAFVLHVFGLMSVFWNAAIAHCFYRRIVYRDSEARLKSRFKLYVLLAFVPAVTCSIALYVARLFGDATFYCWVESRAKRLWSFYLFVILAILYISVILWVTHNRMTRDFRHANLEAQESWAIITSKLRIYIATFVVLWTPSTVFRLFDDELGSARFAVALLMQVTVCTQGLATAIIYGGLLTKLNRIIVCNSSVSSTLNIILAKWIPLGHDIYVIGLQECLHLTHTRSLICQHLEGGRPEPATTGPIRKASKFYQYHREIGSKNTSLGYHGHIAITVLIKSIDVDSGAFYMPPVVQQEVNVGKSLVLGRASNKGAVGFAFRYFDTSFAFVGCHLSSDPKGKSNVRRRNRDSQDILKELHLNLEDVGFEFPYVHHHSFVLGDLNYRLTQRQATTDTILELITKVRQCETAHPAPMKQTRSLRRGLLGKRWSPMKCYGFSSSLGLGSSGSSDRDSNDLDVSMLERNVKSTSSVFASSNGSSGSAQFSADCELVDDDCFVWDDVLAHDELRTGMQDGQIFYGFREAKIAFPPTFRRVRGTALNLNTCNWRFEDLRKCYTTAVEGHGLRIPSYTDRILYFSQADMRHRLRCVVYASCEDVDCSDHKPVLAVFQALVNRDFLPVEIELANKMLQRMQDVSGVLECQLQLNFASISWQPRTATDFSNASKSNSIDLDRRFSTLDRHAHQAVVTIVFPLPSEDIFSAQRKLLELADSMSGGVYFENTDRLLCKTNVAHVKWSDFVRNGIRHGTFARPTGNMHVAIKVHAGAQGPCFGQGVICIPQPSNDGSDDSRDGRDNFVVQLANGGQHTGTMSGSVSLQLKKRASDV
;
A
#
# COMPACT_ATOMS: atom_id res chain seq x y z
N MET A 1 43.59 11.86 -48.04
CA MET A 1 43.12 11.93 -46.64
C MET A 1 41.62 11.67 -46.52
N GLN A 2 40.75 12.39 -47.23
CA GLN A 2 39.29 12.16 -47.23
C GLN A 2 38.90 10.71 -47.60
N ALA A 3 39.48 10.15 -48.67
CA ALA A 3 39.34 8.75 -49.07
C ALA A 3 39.59 7.75 -47.93
N PHE A 4 40.68 7.96 -47.21
CA PHE A 4 41.11 7.11 -46.10
C PHE A 4 40.10 7.17 -44.94
N VAL A 5 39.69 8.37 -44.54
CA VAL A 5 38.73 8.58 -43.45
C VAL A 5 37.39 7.92 -43.77
N LEU A 6 36.86 8.13 -44.98
CA LEU A 6 35.60 7.52 -45.42
C LEU A 6 35.68 6.00 -45.47
N HIS A 7 36.81 5.44 -45.91
CA HIS A 7 37.00 3.98 -45.92
C HIS A 7 37.06 3.39 -44.51
N VAL A 8 37.78 4.03 -43.58
CA VAL A 8 37.86 3.60 -42.17
C VAL A 8 36.48 3.59 -41.53
N PHE A 9 35.75 4.70 -41.57
CA PHE A 9 34.43 4.78 -40.93
C PHE A 9 33.39 3.90 -41.62
N GLY A 10 33.49 3.73 -42.93
CA GLY A 10 32.67 2.79 -43.71
C GLY A 10 32.85 1.34 -43.26
N LEU A 11 34.09 0.84 -43.14
CA LEU A 11 34.36 -0.51 -42.64
C LEU A 11 34.02 -0.66 -41.15
N MET A 12 34.31 0.37 -40.34
CA MET A 12 34.02 0.34 -38.91
C MET A 12 32.52 0.13 -38.65
N SER A 13 31.65 0.73 -39.46
CA SER A 13 30.19 0.51 -39.39
C SER A 13 29.82 -0.97 -39.61
N VAL A 14 30.46 -1.65 -40.57
CA VAL A 14 30.24 -3.08 -40.87
C VAL A 14 30.65 -3.96 -39.68
N PHE A 15 31.85 -3.74 -39.12
CA PHE A 15 32.31 -4.51 -37.96
C PHE A 15 31.51 -4.21 -36.69
N TRP A 16 31.09 -2.95 -36.51
CA TRP A 16 30.23 -2.56 -35.39
C TRP A 16 28.90 -3.31 -35.41
N ASN A 17 28.33 -3.52 -36.60
CA ASN A 17 27.09 -4.29 -36.73
C ASN A 17 27.28 -5.77 -36.33
N ALA A 18 28.42 -6.38 -36.66
CA ALA A 18 28.76 -7.73 -36.23
C ALA A 18 29.01 -7.81 -34.71
N ALA A 19 29.65 -6.80 -34.13
CA ALA A 19 29.90 -6.71 -32.69
C ALA A 19 28.59 -6.60 -31.89
N ILE A 20 27.62 -5.80 -32.37
CA ILE A 20 26.28 -5.70 -31.79
C ILE A 20 25.58 -7.07 -31.81
N ALA A 21 25.58 -7.76 -32.95
CA ALA A 21 24.99 -9.10 -33.06
C ALA A 21 25.65 -10.11 -32.10
N HIS A 22 26.97 -10.04 -31.94
CA HIS A 22 27.69 -10.89 -30.99
C HIS A 22 27.38 -10.55 -29.52
N CYS A 23 27.23 -9.27 -29.20
CA CYS A 23 26.79 -8.82 -27.87
C CYS A 23 25.42 -9.42 -27.52
N PHE A 24 24.48 -9.42 -28.47
CA PHE A 24 23.18 -10.08 -28.30
C PHE A 24 23.30 -11.58 -28.13
N TYR A 25 24.06 -12.27 -28.98
CA TYR A 25 24.32 -13.69 -28.84
C TYR A 25 24.80 -14.04 -27.41
N ARG A 26 25.72 -13.26 -26.85
CA ARG A 26 26.19 -13.46 -25.47
C ARG A 26 25.15 -13.16 -24.40
N ARG A 27 24.40 -12.07 -24.54
CA ARG A 27 23.30 -11.74 -23.61
C ARG A 27 22.24 -12.85 -23.58
N ILE A 28 21.94 -13.42 -24.74
CA ILE A 28 20.82 -14.34 -24.97
C ILE A 28 21.24 -15.78 -24.64
N VAL A 29 22.33 -16.25 -25.24
CA VAL A 29 22.76 -17.66 -25.16
C VAL A 29 23.68 -17.91 -23.96
N TYR A 30 24.58 -16.98 -23.63
CA TYR A 30 25.47 -17.11 -22.48
C TYR A 30 24.94 -16.46 -21.19
N ARG A 31 23.78 -15.79 -21.26
CA ARG A 31 23.14 -15.08 -20.13
C ARG A 31 24.12 -14.15 -19.40
N ASP A 32 25.02 -13.50 -20.14
CA ASP A 32 25.97 -12.56 -19.56
C ASP A 32 25.20 -11.40 -18.89
N SER A 33 25.66 -11.02 -17.69
CA SER A 33 25.11 -9.88 -16.94
C SER A 33 25.45 -8.56 -17.63
N GLU A 34 24.68 -7.50 -17.37
CA GLU A 34 24.95 -6.19 -17.96
C GLU A 34 26.34 -5.67 -17.60
N ALA A 35 26.79 -5.90 -16.36
CA ALA A 35 28.15 -5.58 -15.94
C ALA A 35 29.22 -6.31 -16.78
N ARG A 36 29.01 -7.60 -17.12
CA ARG A 36 29.91 -8.38 -17.97
C ARG A 36 29.89 -7.97 -19.44
N LEU A 37 28.77 -7.47 -19.93
CA LEU A 37 28.68 -6.92 -21.30
C LEU A 37 29.33 -5.54 -21.37
N LYS A 38 29.10 -4.70 -20.35
CA LYS A 38 29.71 -3.37 -20.25
C LYS A 38 31.23 -3.45 -20.13
N SER A 39 31.77 -4.43 -19.40
CA SER A 39 33.22 -4.63 -19.31
C SER A 39 33.86 -5.01 -20.65
N ARG A 40 33.10 -5.66 -21.55
CA ARG A 40 33.54 -6.05 -22.91
C ARG A 40 33.38 -4.94 -23.95
N PHE A 41 32.73 -3.82 -23.62
CA PHE A 41 32.49 -2.74 -24.57
C PHE A 41 33.78 -2.23 -25.24
N LYS A 42 34.85 -2.06 -24.44
CA LYS A 42 36.17 -1.66 -24.95
C LYS A 42 36.73 -2.63 -25.99
N LEU A 43 36.51 -3.94 -25.79
CA LEU A 43 36.93 -4.98 -26.73
C LEU A 43 36.15 -4.88 -28.04
N TYR A 44 34.84 -4.61 -28.00
CA TYR A 44 34.03 -4.43 -29.21
C TYR A 44 34.42 -3.21 -30.02
N VAL A 45 34.77 -2.10 -29.35
CA VAL A 45 35.32 -0.91 -30.00
C VAL A 45 36.64 -1.26 -30.70
N LEU A 46 37.53 -1.98 -30.02
CA LEU A 46 38.81 -2.40 -30.60
C LEU A 46 38.62 -3.32 -31.83
N LEU A 47 37.73 -4.30 -31.72
CA LEU A 47 37.41 -5.25 -32.80
C LEU A 47 36.75 -4.59 -34.02
N ALA A 48 36.06 -3.46 -33.83
CA ALA A 48 35.49 -2.71 -34.94
C ALA A 48 36.49 -1.74 -35.58
N PHE A 49 37.34 -1.12 -34.76
CA PHE A 49 38.25 -0.08 -35.20
C PHE A 49 39.53 -0.62 -35.84
N VAL A 50 40.20 -1.57 -35.19
CA VAL A 50 41.54 -2.03 -35.62
C VAL A 50 41.50 -2.63 -37.04
N PRO A 51 40.61 -3.58 -37.38
CA PRO A 51 40.59 -4.15 -38.73
C PRO A 51 40.27 -3.11 -39.81
N ALA A 52 39.39 -2.15 -39.52
CA ALA A 52 39.01 -1.09 -40.45
C ALA A 52 40.19 -0.16 -40.76
N VAL A 53 40.96 0.23 -39.73
CA VAL A 53 42.16 1.06 -39.87
C VAL A 53 43.27 0.29 -40.58
N THR A 54 43.56 -0.95 -40.17
CA THR A 54 44.60 -1.78 -40.80
C THR A 54 44.35 -2.00 -42.28
N CYS A 55 43.12 -2.32 -42.68
CA CYS A 55 42.76 -2.47 -44.09
C CYS A 55 42.92 -1.16 -44.87
N SER A 56 42.53 -0.03 -44.27
CA SER A 56 42.64 1.30 -44.91
C SER A 56 44.10 1.76 -45.03
N ILE A 57 44.96 1.42 -44.06
CA ILE A 57 46.41 1.66 -44.14
C ILE A 57 47.03 0.82 -45.26
N ALA A 58 46.64 -0.45 -45.39
CA ALA A 58 47.14 -1.31 -46.47
C ALA A 58 46.82 -0.73 -47.86
N LEU A 59 45.60 -0.20 -48.05
CA LEU A 59 45.22 0.50 -49.29
C LEU A 59 46.02 1.79 -49.51
N TYR A 60 46.27 2.55 -48.44
CA TYR A 60 47.05 3.78 -48.50
C TYR A 60 48.50 3.52 -48.91
N VAL A 61 49.17 2.55 -48.25
CA VAL A 61 50.56 2.16 -48.53
C VAL A 61 50.70 1.62 -49.95
N ALA A 62 49.73 0.81 -50.40
CA ALA A 62 49.71 0.26 -51.75
C ALA A 62 49.30 1.29 -52.84
N ARG A 63 49.06 2.56 -52.46
CA ARG A 63 48.62 3.65 -53.36
C ARG A 63 47.40 3.27 -54.21
N LEU A 64 46.43 2.61 -53.59
CA LEU A 64 45.23 2.08 -54.26
C LEU A 64 44.01 3.02 -54.20
N PHE A 65 44.20 4.21 -53.63
CA PHE A 65 43.18 5.25 -53.66
C PHE A 65 43.29 6.06 -54.96
N GLY A 66 42.21 6.10 -55.73
CA GLY A 66 42.10 6.83 -56.99
C GLY A 66 41.24 8.09 -56.89
N ASP A 67 40.78 8.56 -58.04
CA ASP A 67 39.99 9.78 -58.18
C ASP A 67 38.70 9.76 -57.35
N ALA A 68 38.32 10.96 -56.90
CA ALA A 68 37.16 11.16 -56.05
C ALA A 68 35.86 10.86 -56.81
N THR A 69 35.29 9.68 -56.59
CA THR A 69 33.88 9.42 -56.91
C THR A 69 33.01 9.73 -55.68
N PHE A 70 31.67 9.78 -55.87
CA PHE A 70 30.70 10.18 -54.83
C PHE A 70 30.89 9.50 -53.46
N TYR A 71 31.32 8.24 -53.42
CA TYR A 71 31.54 7.52 -52.14
C TYR A 71 32.57 6.38 -52.19
N CYS A 72 33.31 6.19 -53.29
CA CYS A 72 34.33 5.14 -53.37
C CYS A 72 35.59 5.61 -54.07
N TRP A 73 36.68 5.66 -53.32
CA TRP A 73 37.94 6.21 -53.79
C TRP A 73 38.93 5.10 -54.13
N VAL A 74 38.47 3.86 -54.35
CA VAL A 74 39.34 2.71 -54.69
C VAL A 74 39.23 2.43 -56.18
N GLU A 75 40.39 2.49 -56.86
CA GLU A 75 40.50 2.59 -58.34
C GLU A 75 39.79 1.48 -59.12
N SER A 76 39.86 0.23 -58.66
CA SER A 76 39.36 -0.92 -59.43
C SER A 76 38.18 -1.61 -58.77
N ARG A 77 37.19 -2.01 -59.57
CA ARG A 77 36.03 -2.83 -59.16
C ARG A 77 36.46 -4.11 -58.42
N ALA A 78 37.53 -4.76 -58.88
CA ALA A 78 38.09 -5.95 -58.23
C ALA A 78 38.68 -5.63 -56.85
N LYS A 79 39.35 -4.49 -56.70
CA LYS A 79 39.92 -4.03 -55.43
C LYS A 79 38.81 -3.63 -54.44
N ARG A 80 37.73 -2.99 -54.91
CA ARG A 80 36.53 -2.67 -54.10
C ARG A 80 35.86 -3.90 -53.51
N LEU A 81 35.77 -4.98 -54.29
CA LEU A 81 35.19 -6.25 -53.86
C LEU A 81 35.95 -6.84 -52.65
N TRP A 82 37.27 -6.93 -52.74
CA TRP A 82 38.08 -7.51 -51.67
C TRP A 82 38.30 -6.58 -50.47
N SER A 83 38.42 -5.26 -50.67
CA SER A 83 38.74 -4.33 -49.57
C SER A 83 37.54 -3.91 -48.73
N PHE A 84 36.32 -4.07 -49.23
CA PHE A 84 35.10 -3.60 -48.57
C PHE A 84 33.99 -4.67 -48.59
N TYR A 85 33.60 -5.15 -49.77
CA TYR A 85 32.44 -6.03 -49.90
C TYR A 85 32.64 -7.42 -49.31
N LEU A 86 33.87 -7.95 -49.33
CA LEU A 86 34.22 -9.18 -48.62
C LEU A 86 33.78 -9.07 -47.15
N PHE A 87 34.11 -7.97 -46.46
CA PHE A 87 33.77 -7.78 -45.06
C PHE A 87 32.27 -7.62 -44.82
N VAL A 88 31.54 -7.00 -45.75
CA VAL A 88 30.07 -6.92 -45.70
C VAL A 88 29.45 -8.33 -45.81
N ILE A 89 29.91 -9.13 -46.77
CA ILE A 89 29.43 -10.51 -46.97
C ILE A 89 29.75 -11.38 -45.75
N LEU A 90 30.99 -11.29 -45.24
CA LEU A 90 31.40 -12.01 -44.03
C LEU A 90 30.58 -11.60 -42.81
N ALA A 91 30.26 -10.31 -42.66
CA ALA A 91 29.40 -9.83 -41.58
C ALA A 91 27.97 -10.39 -41.71
N ILE A 92 27.39 -10.39 -42.92
CA ILE A 92 26.05 -10.97 -43.16
C ILE A 92 26.04 -12.47 -42.82
N LEU A 93 27.05 -13.21 -43.29
CA LEU A 93 27.19 -14.64 -42.99
C LEU A 93 27.31 -14.88 -41.48
N TYR A 94 28.18 -14.12 -40.81
CA TYR A 94 28.39 -14.23 -39.37
C TYR A 94 27.12 -13.94 -38.56
N ILE A 95 26.40 -12.86 -38.89
CA ILE A 95 25.16 -12.50 -38.19
C ILE A 95 24.06 -13.55 -38.49
N SER A 96 24.02 -14.10 -39.70
CA SER A 96 23.09 -15.18 -40.06
C SER A 96 23.37 -16.47 -39.27
N VAL A 97 24.64 -16.83 -39.09
CA VAL A 97 25.05 -17.95 -38.23
C VAL A 97 24.66 -17.68 -36.78
N ILE A 98 24.91 -16.48 -36.24
CA ILE A 98 24.46 -16.11 -34.89
C ILE A 98 22.96 -16.26 -34.74
N LEU A 99 22.19 -15.81 -35.72
CA LEU A 99 20.73 -15.95 -35.72
C LEU A 99 20.32 -17.42 -35.67
N TRP A 100 20.90 -18.24 -36.53
CA TRP A 100 20.58 -19.66 -36.62
C TRP A 100 20.94 -20.39 -35.33
N VAL A 101 22.14 -20.16 -34.77
CA VAL A 101 22.56 -20.74 -33.49
C VAL A 101 21.65 -20.29 -32.34
N THR A 102 21.33 -18.99 -32.29
CA THR A 102 20.46 -18.42 -31.27
C THR A 102 19.06 -19.02 -31.37
N HIS A 103 18.50 -19.10 -32.58
CA HIS A 103 17.20 -19.69 -32.82
C HIS A 103 17.17 -21.16 -32.42
N ASN A 104 18.11 -21.98 -32.88
CA ASN A 104 18.12 -23.42 -32.59
C ASN A 104 18.35 -23.74 -31.12
N ARG A 105 19.28 -23.04 -30.46
CA ARG A 105 19.48 -23.20 -29.01
C ARG A 105 18.24 -22.79 -28.23
N MET A 106 17.62 -21.67 -28.61
CA MET A 106 16.41 -21.19 -27.93
C MET A 106 15.20 -22.08 -28.17
N THR A 107 14.99 -22.60 -29.38
CA THR A 107 13.91 -23.56 -29.67
C THR A 107 14.07 -24.85 -28.86
N ARG A 108 15.31 -25.26 -28.54
CA ARG A 108 15.59 -26.41 -27.69
C ARG A 108 15.28 -26.13 -26.21
N ASP A 109 15.64 -24.94 -25.72
CA ASP A 109 15.36 -24.50 -24.35
C ASP A 109 13.87 -24.09 -24.16
N PHE A 110 13.14 -23.88 -25.26
CA PHE A 110 11.72 -23.48 -25.29
C PHE A 110 10.77 -24.49 -24.64
N ARG A 111 11.12 -25.79 -24.67
CA ARG A 111 10.29 -26.87 -24.14
C ARG A 111 10.19 -26.88 -22.61
N HIS A 112 11.06 -26.15 -21.91
CA HIS A 112 11.16 -26.15 -20.44
C HIS A 112 11.04 -24.75 -19.82
N ALA A 113 10.47 -23.78 -20.55
CA ALA A 113 10.52 -22.39 -20.16
C ALA A 113 9.16 -21.75 -19.92
N ASN A 114 9.09 -20.88 -18.90
CA ASN A 114 7.88 -20.15 -18.53
C ASN A 114 7.47 -19.11 -19.58
N LEU A 115 6.18 -18.76 -19.62
CA LEU A 115 5.57 -17.80 -20.56
C LEU A 115 6.29 -16.44 -20.63
N GLU A 116 6.74 -15.87 -19.50
CA GLU A 116 7.50 -14.60 -19.49
C GLU A 116 8.86 -14.70 -20.22
N ALA A 117 9.50 -15.87 -20.11
CA ALA A 117 10.73 -16.14 -20.84
C ALA A 117 10.41 -16.25 -22.34
N GLN A 118 9.32 -16.95 -22.70
CA GLN A 118 8.87 -17.09 -24.08
C GLN A 118 8.54 -15.75 -24.75
N GLU A 119 7.83 -14.84 -24.07
CA GLU A 119 7.51 -13.50 -24.59
C GLU A 119 8.77 -12.63 -24.75
N SER A 120 9.64 -12.63 -23.75
CA SER A 120 10.92 -11.93 -23.83
C SER A 120 11.77 -12.44 -25.00
N TRP A 121 11.75 -13.75 -25.26
CA TRP A 121 12.49 -14.37 -26.36
C TRP A 121 11.91 -14.05 -27.74
N ALA A 122 10.59 -14.03 -27.86
CA ALA A 122 9.91 -13.63 -29.09
C ALA A 122 10.26 -12.18 -29.47
N ILE A 123 10.26 -11.27 -28.48
CA ILE A 123 10.64 -9.86 -28.68
C ILE A 123 12.09 -9.73 -29.12
N ILE A 124 13.02 -10.44 -28.46
CA ILE A 124 14.45 -10.34 -28.77
C ILE A 124 14.79 -10.94 -30.14
N THR A 125 14.19 -12.08 -30.48
CA THR A 125 14.41 -12.75 -31.77
C THR A 125 13.80 -11.93 -32.92
N SER A 126 12.64 -11.32 -32.70
CA SER A 126 12.03 -10.38 -33.64
C SER A 126 12.94 -9.16 -33.88
N LYS A 127 13.48 -8.55 -32.83
CA LYS A 127 14.42 -7.43 -32.95
C LYS A 127 15.68 -7.79 -33.74
N LEU A 128 16.25 -8.97 -33.51
CA LEU A 128 17.45 -9.43 -34.23
C LEU A 128 17.16 -9.71 -35.71
N ARG A 129 15.98 -10.25 -36.06
CA ARG A 129 15.54 -10.42 -37.46
C ARG A 129 15.30 -9.08 -38.16
N ILE A 130 14.60 -8.16 -37.51
CA ILE A 130 14.34 -6.79 -38.01
C ILE A 130 15.66 -6.06 -38.24
N TYR A 131 16.63 -6.25 -37.36
CA TYR A 131 17.95 -5.65 -37.51
C TYR A 131 18.70 -6.12 -38.76
N ILE A 132 18.69 -7.42 -39.06
CA ILE A 132 19.29 -7.92 -40.32
C ILE A 132 18.54 -7.42 -41.53
N ALA A 133 17.22 -7.48 -41.52
CA ALA A 133 16.41 -6.97 -42.62
C ALA A 133 16.70 -5.48 -42.87
N THR A 134 16.83 -4.69 -41.80
CA THR A 134 17.18 -3.27 -41.86
C THR A 134 18.60 -3.07 -42.41
N PHE A 135 19.58 -3.86 -41.95
CA PHE A 135 20.94 -3.80 -42.46
C PHE A 135 20.99 -4.10 -43.96
N VAL A 136 20.33 -5.16 -44.42
CA VAL A 136 20.26 -5.51 -45.84
C VAL A 136 19.61 -4.38 -46.63
N VAL A 137 18.42 -3.92 -46.24
CA VAL A 137 17.67 -2.87 -46.94
C VAL A 137 18.45 -1.55 -47.03
N LEU A 138 19.06 -1.09 -45.93
CA LEU A 138 19.78 0.18 -45.91
C LEU A 138 21.09 0.13 -46.73
N TRP A 139 21.70 -1.05 -46.84
CA TRP A 139 22.96 -1.24 -47.57
C TRP A 139 22.79 -1.70 -49.01
N THR A 140 21.62 -2.18 -49.43
CA THR A 140 21.35 -2.56 -50.82
C THR A 140 21.60 -1.40 -51.80
N PRO A 141 21.10 -0.16 -51.59
CA PRO A 141 21.39 0.96 -52.50
C PRO A 141 22.89 1.29 -52.57
N SER A 142 23.60 1.25 -51.43
CA SER A 142 25.05 1.43 -51.40
C SER A 142 25.79 0.30 -52.12
N THR A 143 25.23 -0.91 -52.16
CA THR A 143 25.85 -2.06 -52.82
C THR A 143 25.65 -1.97 -54.32
N VAL A 144 24.43 -1.65 -54.76
CA VAL A 144 24.08 -1.41 -56.17
C VAL A 144 24.90 -0.26 -56.74
N PHE A 145 24.96 0.87 -56.02
CA PHE A 145 25.69 2.05 -56.49
C PHE A 145 27.17 1.75 -56.76
N ARG A 146 27.93 1.16 -55.82
CA ARG A 146 29.39 0.98 -56.07
C ARG A 146 29.75 -0.23 -56.94
N LEU A 147 28.80 -1.13 -57.21
CA LEU A 147 29.00 -2.24 -58.16
C LEU A 147 28.65 -1.85 -59.60
N PHE A 148 27.69 -0.94 -59.79
CA PHE A 148 27.11 -0.62 -61.10
C PHE A 148 27.14 0.88 -61.43
N ASP A 149 27.98 1.68 -60.76
CA ASP A 149 28.10 3.15 -60.95
C ASP A 149 28.29 3.56 -62.42
N ASP A 150 29.07 2.77 -63.16
CA ASP A 150 29.39 3.00 -64.58
C ASP A 150 28.23 2.59 -65.52
N GLU A 151 27.29 1.77 -65.04
CA GLU A 151 26.16 1.22 -65.79
C GLU A 151 24.83 1.93 -65.47
N LEU A 152 24.81 2.83 -64.47
CA LEU A 152 23.61 3.46 -63.94
C LEU A 152 23.04 4.61 -64.79
N GLY A 153 23.79 5.12 -65.77
CA GLY A 153 23.33 6.14 -66.72
C GLY A 153 22.65 7.34 -66.05
N SER A 154 21.41 7.66 -66.46
CA SER A 154 20.61 8.77 -65.91
C SER A 154 20.12 8.53 -64.47
N ALA A 155 20.09 7.29 -63.99
CA ALA A 155 19.67 6.95 -62.62
C ALA A 155 20.78 7.16 -61.58
N ARG A 156 22.02 7.45 -62.01
CA ARG A 156 23.20 7.59 -61.15
C ARG A 156 22.97 8.56 -59.98
N PHE A 157 22.40 9.74 -60.24
CA PHE A 157 22.13 10.72 -59.19
C PHE A 157 21.06 10.23 -58.19
N ALA A 158 19.97 9.62 -58.67
CA ALA A 158 18.89 9.13 -57.83
C ALA A 158 19.35 8.00 -56.90
N VAL A 159 20.15 7.06 -57.43
CA VAL A 159 20.71 5.95 -56.63
C VAL A 159 21.79 6.45 -55.67
N ALA A 160 22.61 7.44 -56.06
CA ALA A 160 23.58 8.09 -55.17
C ALA A 160 22.88 8.80 -53.98
N LEU A 161 21.80 9.53 -54.25
CA LEU A 161 21.01 10.20 -53.21
C LEU A 161 20.35 9.19 -52.28
N LEU A 162 19.75 8.14 -52.83
CA LEU A 162 19.12 7.07 -52.05
C LEU A 162 20.15 6.38 -51.14
N MET A 163 21.33 6.06 -51.68
CA MET A 163 22.45 5.52 -50.91
C MET A 163 22.84 6.45 -49.74
N GLN A 164 22.97 7.76 -49.99
CA GLN A 164 23.40 8.71 -48.97
C GLN A 164 22.38 8.79 -47.82
N VAL A 165 21.08 8.81 -48.16
CA VAL A 165 20.00 8.83 -47.18
C VAL A 165 19.96 7.51 -46.38
N THR A 166 20.08 6.36 -47.03
CA THR A 166 19.93 5.07 -46.34
C THR A 166 21.10 4.74 -45.43
N VAL A 167 22.34 5.06 -45.83
CA VAL A 167 23.52 4.82 -44.98
C VAL A 167 23.54 5.76 -43.78
N CYS A 168 23.20 7.05 -43.95
CA CYS A 168 23.17 8.02 -42.85
C CYS A 168 22.04 7.76 -41.85
N THR A 169 20.95 7.09 -42.25
CA THR A 169 19.83 6.75 -41.36
C THR A 169 20.05 5.47 -40.56
N GLN A 170 21.13 4.72 -40.77
CA GLN A 170 21.41 3.47 -40.03
C GLN A 170 21.51 3.70 -38.51
N GLY A 171 22.15 4.79 -38.07
CA GLY A 171 22.24 5.13 -36.64
C GLY A 171 20.86 5.36 -36.03
N LEU A 172 19.99 6.08 -36.75
CA LEU A 172 18.61 6.34 -36.35
C LEU A 172 17.77 5.05 -36.38
N ALA A 173 17.87 4.22 -37.41
CA ALA A 173 17.15 2.95 -37.50
C ALA A 173 17.55 2.00 -36.36
N THR A 174 18.84 1.93 -36.04
CA THR A 174 19.36 1.17 -34.88
C THR A 174 18.80 1.76 -33.58
N ALA A 175 18.78 3.08 -33.42
CA ALA A 175 18.18 3.74 -32.26
C ALA A 175 16.66 3.52 -32.15
N ILE A 176 15.92 3.38 -33.26
CA ILE A 176 14.48 3.11 -33.24
C ILE A 176 14.19 1.66 -32.85
N ILE A 177 14.93 0.71 -33.43
CA ILE A 177 14.79 -0.73 -33.15
C ILE A 177 15.13 -1.03 -31.67
N TYR A 178 16.11 -0.33 -31.10
CA TYR A 178 16.63 -0.63 -29.76
C TYR A 178 16.27 0.39 -28.67
N GLY A 179 16.09 1.67 -28.99
CA GLY A 179 15.77 2.76 -28.06
C GLY A 179 14.30 2.81 -27.61
N GLY A 180 13.51 1.81 -28.01
CA GLY A 180 12.14 1.64 -27.52
C GLY A 180 11.13 2.65 -28.06
N LEU A 181 11.48 3.42 -29.11
CA LEU A 181 10.55 4.33 -29.79
C LEU A 181 9.40 3.55 -30.45
N LEU A 182 9.70 2.40 -31.07
CA LEU A 182 8.67 1.47 -31.54
C LEU A 182 7.85 0.89 -30.38
N THR A 183 8.44 0.62 -29.22
CA THR A 183 7.68 0.18 -28.04
C THR A 183 6.80 1.28 -27.46
N LYS A 184 7.21 2.56 -27.57
CA LYS A 184 6.41 3.73 -27.20
C LYS A 184 5.30 4.01 -28.23
N LEU A 185 5.59 3.91 -29.53
CA LEU A 185 4.61 4.04 -30.61
C LEU A 185 3.61 2.88 -30.64
N ASN A 186 4.06 1.65 -30.42
CA ASN A 186 3.19 0.49 -30.30
C ASN A 186 2.34 0.56 -29.01
N ARG A 187 2.81 1.21 -27.94
CA ARG A 187 1.96 1.56 -26.78
C ARG A 187 0.89 2.62 -27.12
N ILE A 188 1.19 3.54 -28.03
CA ILE A 188 0.22 4.56 -28.51
C ILE A 188 -0.81 3.91 -29.45
N ILE A 189 -0.40 2.92 -30.26
CA ILE A 189 -1.25 2.27 -31.27
C ILE A 189 -2.05 1.08 -30.69
N VAL A 190 -1.48 0.26 -29.80
CA VAL A 190 -2.15 -0.88 -29.14
C VAL A 190 -3.14 -0.44 -28.05
N CYS A 191 -3.10 0.83 -27.62
CA CYS A 191 -4.12 1.41 -26.75
C CYS A 191 -5.49 1.60 -27.44
N ASN A 192 -5.65 1.30 -28.73
CA ASN A 192 -6.95 1.37 -29.39
C ASN A 192 -7.70 0.02 -29.39
N SER A 193 -8.68 -0.03 -28.48
CA SER A 193 -10.06 -0.54 -28.65
C SER A 193 -10.48 -1.91 -28.12
N SER A 194 -9.65 -2.96 -28.03
CA SER A 194 -10.14 -4.28 -27.56
C SER A 194 -9.67 -4.74 -26.16
N VAL A 195 -8.48 -4.35 -25.71
CA VAL A 195 -7.95 -4.75 -24.39
C VAL A 195 -8.49 -3.87 -23.25
N SER A 196 -8.81 -2.60 -23.55
CA SER A 196 -9.31 -1.65 -22.54
C SER A 196 -10.72 -1.98 -22.03
N SER A 197 -11.58 -2.59 -22.85
CA SER A 197 -12.95 -2.94 -22.45
C SER A 197 -12.96 -4.12 -21.48
N THR A 198 -12.23 -5.20 -21.79
CA THR A 198 -12.12 -6.38 -20.91
C THR A 198 -11.47 -6.03 -19.57
N LEU A 199 -10.42 -5.20 -19.57
CA LEU A 199 -9.74 -4.81 -18.33
C LEU A 199 -10.60 -3.92 -17.43
N ASN A 200 -11.39 -3.01 -18.02
CA ASN A 200 -12.36 -2.21 -17.28
C ASN A 200 -13.44 -3.09 -16.64
N ILE A 201 -13.89 -4.16 -17.32
CA ILE A 201 -14.85 -5.13 -16.76
C ILE A 201 -14.25 -5.85 -15.54
N ILE A 202 -12.98 -6.25 -15.61
CA ILE A 202 -12.28 -6.93 -14.51
C ILE A 202 -12.11 -5.98 -13.31
N LEU A 203 -11.68 -4.74 -13.56
CA LEU A 203 -11.53 -3.73 -12.49
C LEU A 203 -12.87 -3.36 -11.85
N ALA A 204 -13.97 -3.31 -12.62
CA ALA A 204 -15.30 -3.07 -12.07
C ALA A 204 -15.79 -4.16 -11.12
N LYS A 205 -15.39 -5.41 -11.35
CA LYS A 205 -15.73 -6.55 -10.49
C LYS A 205 -14.91 -6.58 -9.19
N TRP A 206 -13.65 -6.14 -9.24
CA TRP A 206 -12.79 -6.09 -8.06
C TRP A 206 -12.96 -4.78 -7.26
N ILE A 207 -13.07 -3.63 -7.92
CA ILE A 207 -13.06 -2.30 -7.31
C ILE A 207 -14.42 -1.63 -7.51
N PRO A 208 -15.35 -1.75 -6.54
CA PRO A 208 -16.69 -1.19 -6.65
C PRO A 208 -16.67 0.34 -6.62
N LEU A 209 -17.41 0.97 -7.54
CA LEU A 209 -17.52 2.42 -7.64
C LEU A 209 -18.40 3.02 -6.53
N GLY A 210 -18.24 4.32 -6.26
CA GLY A 210 -19.13 5.10 -5.39
C GLY A 210 -18.64 5.37 -3.97
N HIS A 211 -17.43 4.94 -3.61
CA HIS A 211 -16.86 5.16 -2.28
C HIS A 211 -16.11 6.51 -2.20
N ASP A 212 -15.95 7.05 -1.00
CA ASP A 212 -15.26 8.33 -0.75
C ASP A 212 -13.74 8.19 -0.79
N ILE A 213 -13.23 7.08 -0.24
CA ILE A 213 -11.80 6.76 -0.14
C ILE A 213 -11.58 5.33 -0.60
N TYR A 214 -10.55 5.13 -1.43
CA TYR A 214 -10.07 3.82 -1.85
C TYR A 214 -8.65 3.61 -1.34
N VAL A 215 -8.39 2.49 -0.68
CA VAL A 215 -7.05 2.10 -0.25
C VAL A 215 -6.70 0.75 -0.86
N ILE A 216 -5.66 0.73 -1.70
CA ILE A 216 -5.30 -0.45 -2.51
C ILE A 216 -3.87 -0.86 -2.20
N GLY A 217 -3.72 -2.08 -1.66
CA GLY A 217 -2.45 -2.75 -1.46
C GLY A 217 -2.11 -3.67 -2.64
N LEU A 218 -0.86 -3.66 -3.08
CA LEU A 218 -0.34 -4.52 -4.15
C LEU A 218 1.00 -5.13 -3.71
N GLN A 219 1.17 -6.44 -3.90
CA GLN A 219 2.38 -7.18 -3.57
C GLN A 219 2.98 -7.82 -4.82
N GLU A 220 4.31 -7.81 -4.92
CA GLU A 220 5.06 -8.35 -6.07
C GLU A 220 4.60 -7.77 -7.42
N CYS A 221 4.17 -6.50 -7.41
CA CYS A 221 3.65 -5.84 -8.60
C CYS A 221 4.78 -5.34 -9.51
N LEU A 222 4.93 -5.93 -10.70
CA LEU A 222 5.94 -5.54 -11.69
C LEU A 222 5.55 -4.26 -12.47
N HIS A 223 4.26 -4.02 -12.67
CA HIS A 223 3.73 -2.93 -13.51
C HIS A 223 3.00 -1.83 -12.72
N LEU A 224 3.48 -1.53 -11.51
CA LEU A 224 2.84 -0.66 -10.53
C LEU A 224 2.30 0.68 -11.09
N THR A 225 3.10 1.45 -11.83
CA THR A 225 2.69 2.74 -12.42
C THR A 225 1.51 2.58 -13.38
N HIS A 226 1.53 1.53 -14.20
CA HIS A 226 0.47 1.27 -15.16
C HIS A 226 -0.81 0.82 -14.44
N THR A 227 -0.69 -0.08 -13.46
CA THR A 227 -1.81 -0.53 -12.62
C THR A 227 -2.49 0.65 -11.92
N ARG A 228 -1.72 1.55 -11.30
CA ARG A 228 -2.25 2.78 -10.67
C ARG A 228 -3.03 3.65 -11.66
N SER A 229 -2.48 3.86 -12.86
CA SER A 229 -3.14 4.64 -13.91
C SER A 229 -4.48 4.03 -14.34
N LEU A 230 -4.55 2.70 -14.47
CA LEU A 230 -5.77 2.00 -14.86
C LEU A 230 -6.84 2.06 -13.77
N ILE A 231 -6.44 1.89 -12.51
CA ILE A 231 -7.34 2.04 -11.36
C ILE A 231 -7.92 3.45 -11.32
N CYS A 232 -7.06 4.48 -11.44
CA CYS A 232 -7.52 5.86 -11.44
C CYS A 232 -8.51 6.12 -12.59
N GLN A 233 -8.18 5.67 -13.81
CA GLN A 233 -9.08 5.77 -14.96
C GLN A 233 -10.43 5.04 -14.74
N HIS A 234 -10.41 3.89 -14.09
CA HIS A 234 -11.63 3.15 -13.73
C HIS A 234 -12.51 3.94 -12.76
N LEU A 235 -11.92 4.51 -11.71
CA LEU A 235 -12.64 5.32 -10.71
C LEU A 235 -13.18 6.63 -11.29
N GLU A 236 -12.43 7.26 -12.18
CA GLU A 236 -12.80 8.51 -12.86
C GLU A 236 -13.72 8.27 -14.09
N GLY A 237 -14.21 7.05 -14.30
CA GLY A 237 -15.21 6.73 -15.33
C GLY A 237 -14.69 6.95 -16.76
N GLY A 238 -13.52 6.40 -17.08
CA GLY A 238 -12.75 6.57 -18.32
C GLY A 238 -13.56 6.98 -19.55
N ARG A 239 -13.16 8.12 -20.16
CA ARG A 239 -13.76 8.85 -21.31
C ARG A 239 -15.28 8.67 -21.50
N PRO A 240 -16.08 9.75 -21.45
CA PRO A 240 -17.51 9.65 -21.74
C PRO A 240 -17.70 9.05 -23.13
N GLU A 241 -18.34 7.89 -23.21
CA GLU A 241 -19.03 7.55 -24.45
C GLU A 241 -20.02 8.68 -24.77
N PRO A 242 -20.20 9.06 -26.04
CA PRO A 242 -21.19 10.06 -26.41
C PRO A 242 -22.58 9.50 -26.07
N ALA A 243 -23.09 9.83 -24.89
CA ALA A 243 -24.35 9.32 -24.39
C ALA A 243 -25.50 9.92 -25.21
N THR A 244 -26.17 9.05 -25.98
CA THR A 244 -27.57 9.24 -26.33
C THR A 244 -28.40 9.23 -25.05
N THR A 245 -28.91 10.42 -24.70
CA THR A 245 -30.06 10.67 -23.82
C THR A 245 -30.00 10.09 -22.39
N GLY A 246 -29.20 10.73 -21.52
CA GLY A 246 -29.31 10.61 -20.07
C GLY A 246 -28.52 11.72 -19.36
N PRO A 247 -28.89 12.16 -18.13
CA PRO A 247 -28.15 13.20 -17.43
C PRO A 247 -26.72 12.70 -17.13
N ILE A 248 -25.72 13.41 -17.68
CA ILE A 248 -24.30 13.11 -17.55
C ILE A 248 -23.92 13.19 -16.06
N ARG A 249 -23.69 12.06 -15.40
CA ARG A 249 -23.02 12.05 -14.09
C ARG A 249 -21.59 12.55 -14.31
N LYS A 250 -21.27 13.73 -13.79
CA LYS A 250 -19.92 14.29 -13.80
C LYS A 250 -19.01 13.32 -13.07
N ALA A 251 -18.01 12.75 -13.75
CA ALA A 251 -17.05 11.85 -13.13
C ALA A 251 -16.33 12.55 -11.96
N SER A 252 -16.26 11.88 -10.81
CA SER A 252 -15.49 12.36 -9.66
C SER A 252 -14.00 12.22 -9.98
N LYS A 253 -13.24 13.31 -9.77
CA LYS A 253 -11.77 13.27 -9.84
C LYS A 253 -11.19 12.77 -8.53
N PHE A 254 -10.05 12.11 -8.57
CA PHE A 254 -9.37 11.60 -7.38
C PHE A 254 -7.93 12.14 -7.26
N TYR A 255 -7.54 12.55 -6.05
CA TYR A 255 -6.13 12.69 -5.69
C TYR A 255 -5.57 11.33 -5.32
N GLN A 256 -4.31 11.08 -5.70
CA GLN A 256 -3.64 9.81 -5.46
C GLN A 256 -2.38 10.01 -4.61
N TYR A 257 -2.36 9.41 -3.43
CA TYR A 257 -1.19 9.30 -2.56
C TYR A 257 -0.64 7.87 -2.61
N HIS A 258 0.67 7.70 -2.76
CA HIS A 258 1.25 6.38 -2.94
C HIS A 258 2.63 6.20 -2.31
N ARG A 259 2.89 5.00 -1.79
CA ARG A 259 4.17 4.56 -1.23
C ARG A 259 4.47 3.16 -1.74
N GLU A 260 5.75 2.86 -1.94
CA GLU A 260 6.21 1.57 -2.41
C GLU A 260 7.63 1.25 -1.96
N ILE A 261 7.89 -0.04 -1.80
CA ILE A 261 9.23 -0.60 -1.60
C ILE A 261 9.49 -1.71 -2.62
N GLY A 262 10.75 -2.10 -2.78
CA GLY A 262 11.16 -3.16 -3.69
C GLY A 262 11.59 -2.67 -5.08
N SER A 263 11.84 -3.61 -5.98
CA SER A 263 12.39 -3.36 -7.31
C SER A 263 11.92 -4.39 -8.32
N LYS A 264 11.99 -4.03 -9.61
CA LYS A 264 11.72 -4.96 -10.72
C LYS A 264 12.93 -5.83 -11.07
N ASN A 265 14.09 -5.57 -10.45
CA ASN A 265 15.32 -6.30 -10.75
C ASN A 265 15.34 -7.69 -10.08
N THR A 266 14.78 -8.69 -10.78
CA THR A 266 14.71 -10.07 -10.30
C THR A 266 16.08 -10.74 -10.08
N SER A 267 17.14 -10.24 -10.73
CA SER A 267 18.49 -10.79 -10.56
C SER A 267 19.11 -10.54 -9.18
N LEU A 268 18.57 -9.58 -8.42
CA LEU A 268 18.97 -9.29 -7.04
C LEU A 268 17.99 -9.91 -6.00
N GLY A 269 17.07 -10.78 -6.45
CA GLY A 269 16.08 -11.44 -5.57
C GLY A 269 14.83 -10.60 -5.28
N TYR A 270 14.58 -9.54 -6.04
CA TYR A 270 13.31 -8.80 -6.00
C TYR A 270 12.24 -9.46 -6.85
N HIS A 271 10.98 -9.37 -6.45
CA HIS A 271 9.85 -9.96 -7.18
C HIS A 271 8.83 -8.90 -7.60
N GLY A 272 9.23 -7.63 -7.68
CA GLY A 272 8.34 -6.49 -7.90
C GLY A 272 8.20 -5.64 -6.64
N HIS A 273 7.20 -4.75 -6.66
CA HIS A 273 6.99 -3.78 -5.59
C HIS A 273 5.94 -4.25 -4.58
N ILE A 274 6.15 -3.90 -3.32
CA ILE A 274 5.09 -3.86 -2.30
C ILE A 274 4.63 -2.40 -2.25
N ALA A 275 3.35 -2.15 -2.46
CA ALA A 275 2.83 -0.81 -2.64
C ALA A 275 1.49 -0.64 -1.96
N ILE A 276 1.25 0.58 -1.47
CA ILE A 276 -0.07 1.02 -1.01
C ILE A 276 -0.42 2.34 -1.69
N THR A 277 -1.67 2.47 -2.13
CA THR A 277 -2.18 3.65 -2.82
C THR A 277 -3.50 4.07 -2.20
N VAL A 278 -3.59 5.32 -1.76
CA VAL A 278 -4.82 5.96 -1.27
C VAL A 278 -5.35 6.88 -2.37
N LEU A 279 -6.58 6.66 -2.82
CA LEU A 279 -7.30 7.55 -3.72
C LEU A 279 -8.47 8.18 -2.98
N ILE A 280 -8.56 9.50 -3.00
CA ILE A 280 -9.64 10.26 -2.36
C ILE A 280 -10.22 11.27 -3.33
N LYS A 281 -11.54 11.49 -3.24
CA LYS A 281 -12.24 12.48 -4.07
C LYS A 281 -11.61 13.86 -3.94
N SER A 282 -11.42 14.54 -5.07
CA SER A 282 -10.76 15.86 -5.09
C SER A 282 -11.50 16.90 -4.26
N ILE A 283 -12.83 16.85 -4.27
CA ILE A 283 -13.68 17.78 -3.51
C ILE A 283 -13.37 17.81 -2.02
N ASP A 284 -13.05 16.67 -1.40
CA ASP A 284 -12.80 16.59 0.04
C ASP A 284 -11.40 17.11 0.39
N VAL A 285 -10.45 17.02 -0.54
CA VAL A 285 -9.12 17.63 -0.39
C VAL A 285 -9.22 19.14 -0.57
N ASP A 286 -9.92 19.56 -1.63
CA ASP A 286 -10.07 20.97 -1.98
C ASP A 286 -10.90 21.74 -0.93
N SER A 287 -11.84 21.08 -0.25
CA SER A 287 -12.62 21.67 0.86
C SER A 287 -11.89 21.63 2.21
N GLY A 288 -10.70 21.02 2.28
CA GLY A 288 -9.95 20.84 3.53
C GLY A 288 -10.48 19.75 4.45
N ALA A 289 -11.49 18.97 4.04
CA ALA A 289 -12.04 17.86 4.83
C ALA A 289 -11.04 16.71 5.01
N PHE A 290 -10.07 16.58 4.10
CA PHE A 290 -9.00 15.60 4.18
C PHE A 290 -7.65 16.27 4.36
N TYR A 291 -6.85 15.70 5.27
CA TYR A 291 -5.46 16.10 5.47
C TYR A 291 -4.53 14.89 5.47
N MET A 292 -3.61 14.89 4.51
CA MET A 292 -2.47 13.99 4.46
C MET A 292 -1.24 14.75 5.00
N PRO A 293 -0.64 14.33 6.13
CA PRO A 293 0.59 14.93 6.63
C PRO A 293 1.72 14.85 5.59
N PRO A 294 2.66 15.82 5.59
CA PRO A 294 3.88 15.76 4.78
C PRO A 294 4.62 14.43 4.95
N VAL A 295 5.26 13.99 3.88
CA VAL A 295 5.86 12.66 3.78
C VAL A 295 7.00 12.49 4.80
N VAL A 296 6.73 11.75 5.87
CA VAL A 296 7.78 11.01 6.60
C VAL A 296 7.94 9.69 5.87
N GLN A 297 8.93 9.60 4.99
CA GLN A 297 9.20 8.35 4.28
C GLN A 297 9.79 7.36 5.27
N GLN A 298 8.96 6.44 5.75
CA GLN A 298 9.40 5.29 6.52
C GLN A 298 8.82 4.01 5.89
N GLU A 299 9.75 3.09 5.67
CA GLU A 299 9.58 1.81 5.00
C GLU A 299 10.25 0.78 5.90
N VAL A 300 9.55 -0.31 6.24
CA VAL A 300 10.13 -1.37 7.06
C VAL A 300 10.47 -2.55 6.16
N ASN A 301 11.76 -2.84 6.03
CA ASN A 301 12.27 -3.98 5.27
C ASN A 301 12.50 -5.16 6.21
N VAL A 302 11.70 -6.23 6.06
CA VAL A 302 11.82 -7.49 6.85
C VAL A 302 12.34 -8.66 6.02
N GLY A 303 12.76 -8.43 4.78
CA GLY A 303 13.38 -9.46 3.94
C GLY A 303 14.74 -9.92 4.46
N LYS A 304 15.33 -10.88 3.74
CA LYS A 304 16.59 -11.52 4.14
C LYS A 304 17.71 -10.49 4.34
N SER A 305 18.50 -10.65 5.40
CA SER A 305 19.70 -9.82 5.62
C SER A 305 20.76 -10.12 4.55
N LEU A 306 21.21 -9.10 3.85
CA LEU A 306 22.32 -9.10 2.90
C LEU A 306 23.51 -8.37 3.54
N VAL A 307 24.70 -8.51 2.94
CA VAL A 307 25.95 -7.87 3.41
C VAL A 307 25.83 -6.33 3.47
N LEU A 308 24.89 -5.74 2.72
CA LEU A 308 24.63 -4.30 2.67
C LEU A 308 23.15 -3.95 2.94
N GLY A 309 22.55 -4.52 4.00
CA GLY A 309 21.17 -4.23 4.43
C GLY A 309 20.19 -5.37 4.14
N ARG A 310 18.89 -5.17 4.37
CA ARG A 310 17.86 -6.22 4.16
C ARG A 310 17.27 -6.16 2.75
N ALA A 311 16.96 -7.31 2.16
CA ALA A 311 16.23 -7.39 0.91
C ALA A 311 14.83 -6.75 1.05
N SER A 312 14.43 -5.92 0.10
CA SER A 312 13.15 -5.19 0.10
C SER A 312 12.00 -5.94 -0.60
N ASN A 313 12.07 -7.28 -0.63
CA ASN A 313 11.03 -8.14 -1.23
C ASN A 313 9.97 -8.61 -0.21
N LYS A 314 10.16 -8.27 1.07
CA LYS A 314 9.25 -8.50 2.19
C LYS A 314 9.36 -7.29 3.13
N GLY A 315 8.24 -6.79 3.62
CA GLY A 315 8.21 -5.49 4.28
C GLY A 315 6.80 -4.93 4.42
N ALA A 316 6.76 -3.67 4.85
CA ALA A 316 5.54 -2.90 4.93
C ALA A 316 5.75 -1.43 4.52
N VAL A 317 4.70 -0.85 3.95
CA VAL A 317 4.57 0.57 3.67
C VAL A 317 3.21 1.04 4.18
N GLY A 318 3.10 2.28 4.67
CA GLY A 318 1.83 2.75 5.20
C GLY A 318 1.65 4.26 5.15
N PHE A 319 0.40 4.68 5.33
CA PHE A 319 -0.05 6.06 5.44
C PHE A 319 -0.84 6.25 6.73
N ALA A 320 -0.78 7.46 7.28
CA ALA A 320 -1.81 7.95 8.14
C ALA A 320 -2.35 9.28 7.62
N PHE A 321 -3.65 9.50 7.77
CA PHE A 321 -4.31 10.74 7.38
C PHE A 321 -5.48 11.04 8.31
N ARG A 322 -5.96 12.28 8.26
CA ARG A 322 -7.20 12.70 8.92
C ARG A 322 -8.27 12.96 7.88
N TYR A 323 -9.48 12.49 8.16
CA TYR A 323 -10.68 12.77 7.39
C TYR A 323 -11.73 13.29 8.37
N PHE A 324 -12.01 14.59 8.27
CA PHE A 324 -12.73 15.36 9.29
C PHE A 324 -12.12 15.19 10.69
N ASP A 325 -12.94 14.86 11.70
CA ASP A 325 -12.52 14.61 13.08
C ASP A 325 -11.76 13.29 13.28
N THR A 326 -11.79 12.39 12.30
CA THR A 326 -11.35 11.01 12.47
C THR A 326 -10.01 10.76 11.81
N SER A 327 -9.15 9.98 12.46
CA SER A 327 -7.82 9.63 11.97
C SER A 327 -7.73 8.17 11.56
N PHE A 328 -7.11 7.93 10.41
CA PHE A 328 -6.99 6.61 9.81
C PHE A 328 -5.52 6.30 9.52
N ALA A 329 -5.07 5.10 9.86
CA ALA A 329 -3.79 4.54 9.45
C ALA A 329 -4.00 3.29 8.61
N PHE A 330 -3.26 3.16 7.51
CA PHE A 330 -3.31 2.01 6.62
C PHE A 330 -1.90 1.51 6.33
N VAL A 331 -1.68 0.21 6.50
CA VAL A 331 -0.39 -0.45 6.30
C VAL A 331 -0.55 -1.62 5.32
N GLY A 332 0.17 -1.55 4.21
CA GLY A 332 0.28 -2.61 3.21
C GLY A 332 1.51 -3.48 3.48
N CYS A 333 1.30 -4.77 3.74
CA CYS A 333 2.34 -5.72 4.15
C CYS A 333 2.60 -6.80 3.09
N HIS A 334 3.80 -7.36 3.13
CA HIS A 334 4.14 -8.64 2.53
C HIS A 334 5.08 -9.40 3.48
N LEU A 335 4.52 -10.35 4.24
CA LEU A 335 5.25 -11.09 5.27
C LEU A 335 5.94 -12.35 4.72
N SER A 336 6.85 -12.94 5.51
CA SER A 336 7.62 -14.11 5.09
C SER A 336 6.76 -15.32 4.67
N SER A 337 6.98 -15.77 3.44
CA SER A 337 6.46 -17.05 2.93
C SER A 337 7.19 -18.27 3.55
N ASP A 338 6.68 -19.47 3.28
CA ASP A 338 7.29 -20.75 3.68
C ASP A 338 8.35 -21.25 2.68
N PRO A 339 9.65 -21.01 2.81
CA PRO A 339 10.63 -21.46 1.83
C PRO A 339 10.66 -23.00 1.75
N LYS A 340 10.64 -23.54 0.53
CA LYS A 340 10.75 -25.00 0.27
C LYS A 340 9.74 -25.86 1.05
N GLY A 341 8.51 -25.37 1.23
CA GLY A 341 7.44 -26.09 1.95
C GLY A 341 7.55 -26.11 3.47
N LYS A 342 8.55 -25.46 4.08
CA LYS A 342 8.71 -25.44 5.55
C LYS A 342 7.97 -24.26 6.16
N SER A 343 7.12 -24.51 7.16
CA SER A 343 6.38 -23.44 7.86
C SER A 343 7.35 -22.44 8.47
N ASN A 344 7.07 -21.16 8.22
CA ASN A 344 7.80 -20.01 8.72
C ASN A 344 6.92 -19.11 9.61
N VAL A 345 5.90 -19.69 10.27
CA VAL A 345 4.96 -18.93 11.12
C VAL A 345 5.67 -18.07 12.17
N ARG A 346 6.69 -18.60 12.85
CA ARG A 346 7.50 -17.83 13.83
C ARG A 346 8.19 -16.62 13.21
N ARG A 347 8.61 -16.73 11.95
CA ARG A 347 9.20 -15.60 11.22
C ARG A 347 8.14 -14.56 10.86
N ARG A 348 6.95 -14.98 10.40
CA ARG A 348 5.83 -14.06 10.14
C ARG A 348 5.42 -13.29 11.39
N ASN A 349 5.33 -13.97 12.54
CA ASN A 349 5.03 -13.31 13.82
C ASN A 349 6.08 -12.25 14.17
N ARG A 350 7.36 -12.54 13.93
CA ARG A 350 8.45 -11.57 14.12
C ARG A 350 8.35 -10.42 13.11
N ASP A 351 8.11 -10.71 11.83
CA ASP A 351 7.93 -9.68 10.81
C ASP A 351 6.78 -8.72 11.21
N SER A 352 5.65 -9.23 11.71
CA SER A 352 4.54 -8.39 12.20
C SER A 352 4.90 -7.57 13.44
N GLN A 353 5.67 -8.14 14.37
CA GLN A 353 6.16 -7.43 15.55
C GLN A 353 7.10 -6.29 15.17
N ASP A 354 8.03 -6.54 14.25
CA ASP A 354 8.99 -5.56 13.74
C ASP A 354 8.25 -4.44 13.01
N ILE A 355 7.25 -4.75 12.17
CA ILE A 355 6.42 -3.75 11.47
C ILE A 355 5.67 -2.85 12.47
N LEU A 356 5.04 -3.42 13.49
CA LEU A 356 4.30 -2.61 14.48
C LEU A 356 5.23 -1.64 15.23
N LYS A 357 6.44 -2.10 15.59
CA LYS A 357 7.42 -1.34 16.38
C LYS A 357 8.22 -0.32 15.57
N GLU A 358 8.53 -0.62 14.32
CA GLU A 358 9.45 0.19 13.50
C GLU A 358 8.73 1.15 12.54
N LEU A 359 7.45 0.91 12.22
CA LEU A 359 6.71 1.73 11.27
C LEU A 359 6.03 2.92 11.95
N HIS A 360 6.57 4.13 11.74
CA HIS A 360 5.97 5.37 12.21
C HIS A 360 5.25 6.08 11.06
N LEU A 361 3.98 6.39 11.29
CA LEU A 361 3.09 6.97 10.27
C LEU A 361 2.81 8.46 10.49
N ASN A 362 3.15 8.99 11.66
CA ASN A 362 2.98 10.40 12.01
C ASN A 362 4.22 11.23 11.69
N LEU A 363 4.05 12.55 11.63
CA LEU A 363 5.17 13.50 11.54
C LEU A 363 6.11 13.40 12.75
N GLU A 364 5.52 13.14 13.91
CA GLU A 364 6.18 13.02 15.20
C GLU A 364 6.32 11.54 15.56
N ASP A 365 7.55 11.09 15.78
CA ASP A 365 7.80 9.79 16.38
C ASP A 365 7.75 9.94 17.91
N VAL A 366 6.57 9.71 18.46
CA VAL A 366 6.33 9.68 19.91
C VAL A 366 6.73 8.32 20.53
N GLY A 367 7.33 7.43 19.75
CA GLY A 367 7.76 6.08 20.12
C GLY A 367 6.62 5.11 20.42
N PHE A 368 5.39 5.41 20.01
CA PHE A 368 4.23 4.52 20.15
C PHE A 368 3.97 3.79 18.83
N GLU A 369 3.53 2.54 18.92
CA GLU A 369 3.08 1.80 17.74
C GLU A 369 1.87 2.52 17.12
N PHE A 370 1.80 2.56 15.79
CA PHE A 370 0.76 3.31 15.07
C PHE A 370 -0.69 3.03 15.53
N PRO A 371 -1.11 1.81 15.96
CA PRO A 371 -2.48 1.58 16.39
C PRO A 371 -2.89 2.39 17.62
N TYR A 372 -1.94 2.82 18.46
CA TYR A 372 -2.20 3.56 19.70
C TYR A 372 -2.21 5.07 19.53
N VAL A 373 -1.93 5.57 18.32
CA VAL A 373 -1.89 7.01 18.00
C VAL A 373 -2.91 7.41 16.93
N HIS A 374 -3.77 6.48 16.49
CA HIS A 374 -4.83 6.71 15.50
C HIS A 374 -6.17 6.14 15.95
N HIS A 375 -7.29 6.74 15.54
CA HIS A 375 -8.62 6.26 15.89
C HIS A 375 -8.91 4.89 15.26
N HIS A 376 -8.60 4.74 13.97
CA HIS A 376 -8.74 3.49 13.23
C HIS A 376 -7.45 3.16 12.50
N SER A 377 -7.01 1.91 12.61
CA SER A 377 -5.77 1.41 11.98
C SER A 377 -6.03 0.14 11.22
N PHE A 378 -5.46 -0.01 10.04
CA PHE A 378 -5.69 -1.13 9.14
C PHE A 378 -4.36 -1.74 8.69
N VAL A 379 -4.31 -3.08 8.68
CA VAL A 379 -3.20 -3.85 8.12
C VAL A 379 -3.77 -4.74 7.02
N LEU A 380 -3.25 -4.60 5.81
CA LEU A 380 -3.72 -5.36 4.66
C LEU A 380 -2.58 -5.89 3.79
N GLY A 381 -2.83 -6.96 3.05
CA GLY A 381 -1.90 -7.52 2.06
C GLY A 381 -1.67 -9.01 2.22
N ASP A 382 -0.57 -9.50 1.64
CA ASP A 382 -0.14 -10.90 1.75
C ASP A 382 0.58 -11.13 3.08
N LEU A 383 -0.18 -11.52 4.11
CA LEU A 383 0.33 -11.88 5.42
C LEU A 383 0.94 -13.29 5.45
N ASN A 384 0.73 -14.09 4.40
CA ASN A 384 1.36 -15.40 4.18
C ASN A 384 1.11 -16.48 5.26
N TYR A 385 0.17 -16.28 6.19
CA TYR A 385 -0.26 -17.32 7.14
C TYR A 385 -1.00 -18.45 6.43
N ARG A 386 -0.89 -19.67 6.97
CA ARG A 386 -1.31 -20.90 6.29
C ARG A 386 -2.37 -21.68 7.07
N LEU A 387 -3.10 -22.53 6.35
CA LEU A 387 -4.04 -23.51 6.93
C LEU A 387 -3.31 -24.81 7.31
N THR A 388 -2.29 -24.69 8.16
CA THR A 388 -1.39 -25.79 8.57
C THR A 388 -1.57 -26.18 10.03
N GLN A 389 -2.41 -25.47 10.80
CA GLN A 389 -2.70 -25.85 12.18
C GLN A 389 -3.39 -27.23 12.22
N ARG A 390 -3.27 -27.89 13.38
CA ARG A 390 -3.80 -29.26 13.60
C ARG A 390 -3.30 -30.28 12.57
N GLN A 391 -2.09 -30.08 12.03
CA GLN A 391 -1.45 -30.97 11.05
C GLN A 391 -2.27 -31.18 9.76
N ALA A 392 -3.07 -30.18 9.36
CA ALA A 392 -3.87 -30.27 8.15
C ALA A 392 -3.02 -30.54 6.91
N THR A 393 -3.53 -31.40 6.02
CA THR A 393 -2.98 -31.65 4.69
C THR A 393 -3.81 -30.94 3.63
N THR A 394 -3.32 -30.86 2.39
CA THR A 394 -4.11 -30.31 1.29
C THR A 394 -5.44 -31.03 1.12
N ASP A 395 -5.42 -32.37 1.09
CA ASP A 395 -6.63 -33.14 0.85
C ASP A 395 -7.64 -32.92 2.00
N THR A 396 -7.16 -32.85 3.24
CA THR A 396 -8.00 -32.47 4.41
C THR A 396 -8.66 -31.12 4.21
N ILE A 397 -7.91 -30.08 3.81
CA ILE A 397 -8.49 -28.74 3.59
C ILE A 397 -9.48 -28.76 2.43
N LEU A 398 -9.18 -29.43 1.32
CA LEU A 398 -10.10 -29.52 0.18
C LEU A 398 -11.38 -30.28 0.56
N GLU A 399 -11.30 -31.35 1.34
CA GLU A 399 -12.46 -32.07 1.89
C GLU A 399 -13.30 -31.21 2.85
N LEU A 400 -12.67 -30.32 3.62
CA LEU A 400 -13.42 -29.38 4.45
C LEU A 400 -14.16 -28.35 3.58
N ILE A 401 -13.53 -27.87 2.50
CA ILE A 401 -14.16 -26.94 1.55
C ILE A 401 -15.37 -27.59 0.85
N THR A 402 -15.34 -28.88 0.50
CA THR A 402 -16.53 -29.56 -0.07
C THR A 402 -17.69 -29.66 0.90
N LYS A 403 -17.43 -29.60 2.21
CA LYS A 403 -18.43 -29.64 3.27
C LYS A 403 -18.98 -28.27 3.66
N VAL A 404 -18.41 -27.18 3.13
CA VAL A 404 -18.96 -25.83 3.32
C VAL A 404 -20.30 -25.76 2.60
N ARG A 405 -21.38 -25.98 3.35
CA ARG A 405 -22.75 -26.02 2.83
C ARG A 405 -23.36 -24.64 2.77
N GLN A 406 -24.32 -24.49 1.86
CA GLN A 406 -25.25 -23.39 1.93
C GLN A 406 -26.15 -23.51 3.18
N CYS A 407 -26.21 -22.51 4.06
CA CYS A 407 -27.20 -22.49 5.14
C CYS A 407 -28.61 -22.50 4.54
N GLU A 408 -29.40 -23.55 4.82
CA GLU A 408 -30.77 -23.71 4.31
C GLU A 408 -31.75 -22.62 4.80
N THR A 409 -31.36 -21.83 5.81
CA THR A 409 -32.13 -20.69 6.33
C THR A 409 -31.94 -19.41 5.53
N ALA A 410 -30.96 -19.35 4.62
CA ALA A 410 -30.77 -18.21 3.72
C ALA A 410 -31.69 -18.35 2.51
N HIS A 411 -33.01 -18.22 2.69
CA HIS A 411 -33.85 -17.83 1.57
C HIS A 411 -33.45 -16.41 1.19
N PRO A 412 -32.87 -16.17 -0.01
CA PRO A 412 -32.71 -14.81 -0.47
C PRO A 412 -34.13 -14.23 -0.57
N ALA A 413 -34.44 -13.23 0.26
CA ALA A 413 -35.55 -12.37 -0.06
C ALA A 413 -35.33 -11.94 -1.51
N PRO A 414 -36.31 -12.11 -2.43
CA PRO A 414 -36.11 -11.79 -3.83
C PRO A 414 -35.57 -10.36 -3.90
N MET A 415 -34.45 -10.17 -4.60
CA MET A 415 -33.92 -8.84 -4.91
C MET A 415 -35.06 -8.04 -5.54
N LYS A 416 -35.77 -7.26 -4.72
CA LYS A 416 -36.53 -6.14 -5.23
C LYS A 416 -35.45 -5.21 -5.75
N GLN A 417 -35.34 -5.11 -7.07
CA GLN A 417 -34.68 -3.98 -7.72
C GLN A 417 -35.25 -2.72 -7.06
N THR A 418 -34.52 -2.12 -6.13
CA THR A 418 -34.83 -0.79 -5.61
C THR A 418 -34.41 0.22 -6.67
N ARG A 419 -35.22 0.29 -7.71
CA ARG A 419 -35.49 1.57 -8.38
C ARG A 419 -35.93 2.54 -7.27
N SER A 420 -35.17 3.63 -7.15
CA SER A 420 -35.46 4.82 -6.32
C SER A 420 -35.70 4.60 -4.81
N LEU A 421 -34.71 4.96 -4.00
CA LEU A 421 -34.92 5.59 -2.68
C LEU A 421 -34.63 7.11 -2.76
N ARG A 422 -35.17 7.75 -3.80
CA ARG A 422 -35.70 9.12 -3.71
C ARG A 422 -37.21 8.96 -3.54
N ARG A 423 -37.75 9.50 -2.43
CA ARG A 423 -39.16 9.47 -1.96
C ARG A 423 -39.61 8.19 -1.26
N GLY A 424 -39.53 8.23 0.06
CA GLY A 424 -40.12 7.24 0.96
C GLY A 424 -40.18 7.66 2.43
N LEU A 425 -40.16 8.95 2.75
CA LEU A 425 -40.61 9.52 4.04
C LEU A 425 -41.45 10.79 3.80
N LEU A 426 -42.25 10.76 2.73
CA LEU A 426 -43.38 11.66 2.49
C LEU A 426 -44.51 10.79 1.95
N GLY A 427 -45.58 10.64 2.73
CA GLY A 427 -46.83 10.07 2.25
C GLY A 427 -47.44 8.91 3.05
N LYS A 428 -47.55 9.01 4.37
CA LYS A 428 -48.80 8.55 5.00
C LYS A 428 -49.81 9.69 4.83
N ARG A 429 -50.68 9.51 3.84
CA ARG A 429 -51.76 10.40 3.44
C ARG A 429 -52.86 10.33 4.50
N TRP A 430 -53.04 11.40 5.28
CA TRP A 430 -54.32 11.66 5.94
C TRP A 430 -55.29 12.23 4.90
N SER A 431 -56.48 11.67 4.82
CA SER A 431 -57.57 12.13 3.96
C SER A 431 -58.19 13.44 4.49
N PRO A 432 -58.79 14.27 3.62
CA PRO A 432 -59.36 15.57 4.00
C PRO A 432 -60.82 15.44 4.41
N MET A 433 -61.23 16.07 5.53
CA MET A 433 -62.63 16.44 5.73
C MET A 433 -62.81 17.68 6.62
N LYS A 434 -63.29 18.73 5.95
CA LYS A 434 -64.20 19.83 6.36
C LYS A 434 -63.78 20.83 7.45
N CYS A 435 -63.69 22.08 6.99
CA CYS A 435 -63.89 23.31 7.75
C CYS A 435 -65.28 23.40 8.40
N TYR A 436 -65.29 23.85 9.65
CA TYR A 436 -66.14 24.90 10.24
C TYR A 436 -65.18 25.64 11.20
N GLY A 437 -65.03 26.96 11.30
CA GLY A 437 -65.82 28.12 10.90
C GLY A 437 -65.82 29.08 12.10
N PHE A 438 -65.20 30.27 11.93
CA PHE A 438 -65.28 31.48 12.79
C PHE A 438 -64.75 31.36 14.24
N SER A 439 -64.06 32.33 14.84
CA SER A 439 -64.30 33.77 14.85
C SER A 439 -63.06 34.54 15.35
N SER A 440 -62.85 35.75 14.79
CA SER A 440 -62.35 37.02 15.39
C SER A 440 -61.18 36.98 16.41
N SER A 441 -60.15 37.83 16.36
CA SER A 441 -60.14 39.27 16.02
C SER A 441 -58.71 39.82 16.17
N LEU A 442 -58.35 40.75 15.26
CA LEU A 442 -57.65 42.04 15.48
C LEU A 442 -56.39 42.06 16.37
N GLY A 443 -55.25 42.66 15.99
CA GLY A 443 -54.91 43.53 14.87
C GLY A 443 -53.60 44.30 15.17
N LEU A 444 -53.02 44.90 14.12
CA LEU A 444 -51.91 45.87 14.08
C LEU A 444 -50.50 45.36 14.48
N GLY A 445 -49.42 45.56 13.71
CA GLY A 445 -49.20 46.28 12.45
C GLY A 445 -47.73 46.13 11.98
N SER A 446 -47.50 46.37 10.67
CA SER A 446 -46.33 47.01 10.00
C SER A 446 -44.98 47.00 10.76
N SER A 447 -43.82 46.57 10.25
CA SER A 447 -43.27 46.54 8.88
C SER A 447 -41.81 46.04 8.92
N GLY A 448 -41.37 45.33 7.87
CA GLY A 448 -40.02 45.45 7.27
C GLY A 448 -38.81 44.80 7.95
N SER A 449 -38.32 43.69 7.40
CA SER A 449 -36.94 43.15 7.55
C SER A 449 -36.76 42.01 6.53
N SER A 450 -35.98 42.16 5.46
CA SER A 450 -34.59 41.69 5.33
C SER A 450 -34.38 40.24 5.78
N ASP A 451 -34.37 39.32 4.80
CA ASP A 451 -34.11 37.89 4.98
C ASP A 451 -32.65 37.62 5.34
N ARG A 452 -32.44 37.23 6.60
CA ARG A 452 -31.36 36.34 7.04
C ARG A 452 -32.02 35.19 7.79
N ASP A 453 -32.13 34.02 7.15
CA ASP A 453 -32.62 32.82 7.83
C ASP A 453 -31.46 31.87 8.14
N SER A 454 -31.11 31.90 9.42
CA SER A 454 -30.58 30.81 10.24
C SER A 454 -31.54 29.61 10.23
N ASN A 455 -31.00 28.40 10.09
CA ASN A 455 -31.69 27.17 10.47
C ASN A 455 -30.92 26.51 11.62
N ASP A 456 -31.33 26.84 12.85
CA ASP A 456 -31.13 25.98 14.01
C ASP A 456 -32.00 24.72 13.84
N LEU A 457 -31.38 23.55 13.96
CA LEU A 457 -32.06 22.27 14.00
C LEU A 457 -31.77 21.61 15.35
N ASP A 458 -32.84 21.54 16.14
CA ASP A 458 -32.95 21.05 17.51
C ASP A 458 -32.49 19.59 17.65
N VAL A 459 -31.39 19.40 18.40
CA VAL A 459 -30.67 18.13 18.65
C VAL A 459 -31.36 17.27 19.73
N SER A 460 -32.49 17.69 20.29
CA SER A 460 -33.08 17.08 21.50
C SER A 460 -33.91 15.80 21.30
N MET A 461 -33.95 15.20 20.10
CA MET A 461 -34.75 13.99 19.83
C MET A 461 -33.94 12.70 19.58
N LEU A 462 -32.63 12.78 19.32
CA LEU A 462 -31.79 11.56 19.21
C LEU A 462 -31.23 11.08 20.56
N GLU A 463 -31.08 11.99 21.54
CA GLU A 463 -30.55 11.65 22.87
C GLU A 463 -31.57 10.94 23.77
N ARG A 464 -32.88 11.09 23.52
CA ARG A 464 -33.93 10.50 24.37
C ARG A 464 -34.02 8.97 24.26
N ASN A 465 -33.61 8.38 23.14
CA ASN A 465 -33.63 6.92 22.97
C ASN A 465 -32.41 6.19 23.56
N VAL A 466 -31.40 6.94 24.03
CA VAL A 466 -30.22 6.38 24.73
C VAL A 466 -30.42 6.36 26.25
N LYS A 467 -31.30 7.21 26.80
CA LYS A 467 -31.55 7.31 28.26
C LYS A 467 -32.51 6.26 28.83
N SER A 468 -33.13 5.38 28.02
CA SER A 468 -34.13 4.41 28.49
C SER A 468 -33.61 2.99 28.78
N THR A 469 -32.31 2.72 28.61
CA THR A 469 -31.73 1.38 28.85
C THR A 469 -30.76 1.32 30.03
N SER A 470 -30.65 2.37 30.85
CA SER A 470 -29.68 2.46 31.96
C SER A 470 -30.26 2.34 33.38
N SER A 471 -31.54 1.99 33.55
CA SER A 471 -32.20 2.01 34.86
C SER A 471 -32.64 0.65 35.42
N VAL A 472 -31.96 -0.47 35.10
CA VAL A 472 -32.25 -1.74 35.79
C VAL A 472 -30.96 -2.42 36.29
N PHE A 473 -30.96 -2.61 37.62
CA PHE A 473 -30.06 -3.42 38.46
C PHE A 473 -28.83 -2.75 39.09
N ALA A 474 -29.08 -2.10 40.23
CA ALA A 474 -28.28 -2.28 41.43
C ALA A 474 -29.11 -3.09 42.45
N SER A 475 -28.74 -4.35 42.73
CA SER A 475 -28.97 -5.04 44.02
C SER A 475 -28.54 -6.52 43.97
N SER A 476 -27.72 -6.89 44.95
CA SER A 476 -27.55 -8.21 45.60
C SER A 476 -26.63 -9.31 44.99
N ASN A 477 -25.54 -9.53 45.73
CA ASN A 477 -24.89 -10.79 46.13
C ASN A 477 -24.59 -11.91 45.13
N GLY A 478 -23.27 -12.10 44.90
CA GLY A 478 -22.60 -13.39 45.08
C GLY A 478 -22.72 -14.41 43.94
N SER A 479 -21.74 -14.44 43.04
CA SER A 479 -20.94 -15.63 42.66
C SER A 479 -20.20 -15.39 41.33
N SER A 480 -19.08 -16.09 41.20
CA SER A 480 -18.06 -16.05 40.17
C SER A 480 -18.56 -16.01 38.72
N GLY A 481 -18.16 -15.00 37.97
CA GLY A 481 -18.33 -14.93 36.50
C GLY A 481 -17.78 -13.62 35.94
N SER A 482 -16.68 -13.69 35.19
CA SER A 482 -16.11 -12.52 34.51
C SER A 482 -17.07 -12.04 33.40
N ALA A 483 -17.71 -10.89 33.59
CA ALA A 483 -18.54 -10.27 32.57
C ALA A 483 -17.65 -9.71 31.44
N GLN A 484 -17.68 -10.40 30.30
CA GLN A 484 -17.14 -9.96 29.02
C GLN A 484 -18.07 -8.85 28.48
N PHE A 485 -17.56 -7.62 28.35
CA PHE A 485 -18.28 -6.54 27.69
C PHE A 485 -18.34 -6.82 26.19
N SER A 486 -19.46 -7.38 25.76
CA SER A 486 -19.87 -7.56 24.37
C SER A 486 -20.58 -6.28 23.91
N ALA A 487 -19.95 -5.55 22.99
CA ALA A 487 -20.63 -4.58 22.14
C ALA A 487 -20.90 -5.26 20.79
N ASP A 488 -21.56 -6.42 20.87
CA ASP A 488 -21.91 -7.23 19.71
C ASP A 488 -23.32 -6.84 19.28
N CYS A 489 -23.40 -5.84 18.41
CA CYS A 489 -24.41 -5.91 17.36
C CYS A 489 -23.81 -6.74 16.22
N GLU A 490 -23.65 -8.03 16.49
CA GLU A 490 -23.45 -9.03 15.44
C GLU A 490 -24.62 -8.92 14.47
N LEU A 491 -24.30 -8.96 13.18
CA LEU A 491 -25.28 -9.10 12.12
C LEU A 491 -26.21 -10.27 12.48
N VAL A 492 -27.51 -10.13 12.23
CA VAL A 492 -28.36 -11.30 12.04
C VAL A 492 -27.68 -12.14 10.96
N ASP A 493 -27.33 -13.37 11.32
CA ASP A 493 -26.50 -14.31 10.57
C ASP A 493 -27.24 -14.73 9.27
N ASP A 494 -27.22 -13.86 8.25
CA ASP A 494 -27.68 -14.14 6.88
C ASP A 494 -26.59 -14.87 6.07
N ASP A 495 -25.65 -15.54 6.75
CA ASP A 495 -24.52 -16.16 6.09
C ASP A 495 -24.93 -17.46 5.42
N CYS A 496 -24.89 -17.42 4.09
CA CYS A 496 -25.11 -18.58 3.27
C CYS A 496 -24.00 -19.63 3.40
N PHE A 497 -22.81 -19.39 3.97
CA PHE A 497 -21.76 -20.42 4.06
C PHE A 497 -20.96 -20.36 5.37
N VAL A 498 -20.76 -21.51 6.03
CA VAL A 498 -19.99 -21.63 7.28
C VAL A 498 -18.58 -22.15 6.99
N TRP A 499 -17.56 -21.33 7.25
CA TRP A 499 -16.14 -21.65 7.00
C TRP A 499 -15.35 -21.99 8.27
N ASP A 500 -15.99 -22.05 9.43
CA ASP A 500 -15.30 -22.17 10.72
C ASP A 500 -14.45 -23.43 10.85
N ASP A 501 -14.89 -24.56 10.28
CA ASP A 501 -14.09 -25.79 10.28
C ASP A 501 -12.78 -25.63 9.51
N VAL A 502 -12.80 -24.92 8.38
CA VAL A 502 -11.60 -24.60 7.60
C VAL A 502 -10.73 -23.61 8.38
N LEU A 503 -11.34 -22.57 8.95
CA LEU A 503 -10.64 -21.51 9.68
C LEU A 503 -10.06 -21.98 11.02
N ALA A 504 -10.53 -23.09 11.57
CA ALA A 504 -9.95 -23.75 12.74
C ALA A 504 -8.50 -24.23 12.50
N HIS A 505 -8.08 -24.28 11.23
CA HIS A 505 -6.72 -24.61 10.81
C HIS A 505 -5.85 -23.38 10.49
N ASP A 506 -6.37 -22.15 10.62
CA ASP A 506 -5.68 -20.90 10.26
C ASP A 506 -4.65 -20.44 11.30
N GLU A 507 -3.38 -20.36 10.89
CA GLU A 507 -2.28 -19.91 11.74
C GLU A 507 -2.50 -18.48 12.30
N LEU A 508 -3.07 -17.56 11.50
CA LEU A 508 -3.27 -16.17 11.91
C LEU A 508 -4.37 -16.06 12.98
N ARG A 509 -5.52 -16.68 12.75
CA ARG A 509 -6.65 -16.69 13.69
C ARG A 509 -6.22 -17.24 15.06
N THR A 510 -5.50 -18.37 15.09
CA THR A 510 -4.95 -18.91 16.34
C THR A 510 -3.98 -17.92 17.01
N GLY A 511 -3.02 -17.36 16.26
CA GLY A 511 -2.05 -16.42 16.81
C GLY A 511 -2.67 -15.14 17.40
N MET A 512 -3.75 -14.65 16.79
CA MET A 512 -4.51 -13.50 17.29
C MET A 512 -5.34 -13.86 18.53
N GLN A 513 -6.02 -15.01 18.52
CA GLN A 513 -6.81 -15.50 19.66
C GLN A 513 -5.93 -15.75 20.90
N ASP A 514 -4.73 -16.28 20.70
CA ASP A 514 -3.74 -16.53 21.76
C ASP A 514 -3.03 -15.25 22.24
N GLY A 515 -3.36 -14.09 21.65
CA GLY A 515 -2.76 -12.79 21.97
C GLY A 515 -1.27 -12.69 21.64
N GLN A 516 -0.76 -13.49 20.72
CA GLN A 516 0.67 -13.55 20.37
C GLN A 516 1.07 -12.55 19.28
N ILE A 517 0.12 -12.18 18.42
CA ILE A 517 0.28 -11.27 17.28
C ILE A 517 -0.97 -10.43 17.09
N PHE A 518 -0.81 -9.22 16.54
CA PHE A 518 -1.92 -8.30 16.23
C PHE A 518 -2.97 -8.15 17.34
N TYR A 519 -2.56 -8.18 18.62
CA TYR A 519 -3.47 -8.04 19.75
C TYR A 519 -4.30 -6.75 19.64
N GLY A 520 -5.61 -6.88 19.81
CA GLY A 520 -6.58 -5.79 19.68
C GLY A 520 -7.06 -5.52 18.25
N PHE A 521 -6.37 -6.03 17.21
CA PHE A 521 -6.91 -6.02 15.85
C PHE A 521 -8.06 -7.03 15.74
N ARG A 522 -9.00 -6.71 14.84
CA ARG A 522 -10.14 -7.55 14.46
C ARG A 522 -10.07 -7.86 12.98
N GLU A 523 -10.69 -8.97 12.60
CA GLU A 523 -10.92 -9.34 11.21
C GLU A 523 -12.41 -9.60 11.02
N ALA A 524 -12.97 -9.18 9.89
CA ALA A 524 -14.36 -9.51 9.56
C ALA A 524 -14.49 -11.01 9.28
N LYS A 525 -15.68 -11.57 9.49
CA LYS A 525 -15.96 -13.00 9.24
C LYS A 525 -15.62 -13.34 7.78
N ILE A 526 -14.77 -14.35 7.59
CA ILE A 526 -14.38 -14.83 6.26
C ILE A 526 -15.49 -15.75 5.74
N ALA A 527 -16.15 -15.30 4.68
CA ALA A 527 -17.24 -16.01 4.01
C ALA A 527 -16.91 -16.44 2.57
N PHE A 528 -15.62 -16.50 2.23
CA PHE A 528 -15.11 -16.77 0.88
C PHE A 528 -14.02 -17.84 0.92
N PRO A 529 -13.75 -18.56 -0.19
CA PRO A 529 -12.76 -19.66 -0.22
C PRO A 529 -11.31 -19.18 -0.09
N PRO A 530 -10.36 -20.08 0.29
CA PRO A 530 -8.95 -19.75 0.36
C PRO A 530 -8.42 -19.09 -0.92
N THR A 531 -7.76 -17.95 -0.76
CA THR A 531 -7.31 -17.06 -1.84
C THR A 531 -6.02 -17.53 -2.50
N PHE A 532 -5.27 -18.39 -1.83
CA PHE A 532 -4.02 -18.98 -2.28
C PHE A 532 -4.06 -20.50 -2.06
N ARG A 533 -3.34 -21.35 -2.79
CA ARG A 533 -2.66 -21.07 -4.04
C ARG A 533 -3.52 -21.53 -5.21
N ARG A 534 -3.90 -20.59 -6.06
CA ARG A 534 -4.81 -20.82 -7.18
C ARG A 534 -4.08 -21.20 -8.45
N VAL A 535 -4.74 -21.99 -9.29
CA VAL A 535 -4.32 -22.21 -10.66
C VAL A 535 -4.72 -20.98 -11.48
N ARG A 536 -3.75 -20.37 -12.16
CA ARG A 536 -4.00 -19.19 -13.01
C ARG A 536 -4.95 -19.53 -14.16
N GLY A 537 -5.82 -18.60 -14.52
CA GLY A 537 -6.86 -18.80 -15.53
C GLY A 537 -8.06 -19.65 -15.05
N THR A 538 -8.14 -19.93 -13.74
CA THR A 538 -9.27 -20.68 -13.16
C THR A 538 -9.97 -19.85 -12.08
N ALA A 539 -11.29 -20.03 -11.99
CA ALA A 539 -12.14 -19.41 -11.00
C ALA A 539 -13.09 -20.47 -10.41
N LEU A 540 -13.36 -20.36 -9.10
CA LEU A 540 -14.40 -21.17 -8.49
C LEU A 540 -15.76 -20.60 -8.86
N ASN A 541 -16.70 -21.48 -9.19
CA ASN A 541 -18.08 -21.07 -9.35
C ASN A 541 -18.71 -20.91 -7.96
N LEU A 542 -18.87 -19.67 -7.49
CA LEU A 542 -19.48 -19.40 -6.18
C LEU A 542 -21.00 -19.61 -6.16
N ASN A 543 -21.64 -19.76 -7.31
CA ASN A 543 -23.09 -19.98 -7.40
C ASN A 543 -23.48 -21.45 -7.21
N THR A 544 -22.53 -22.39 -7.27
CA THR A 544 -22.79 -23.79 -6.99
C THR A 544 -22.71 -24.06 -5.49
N CYS A 545 -23.77 -24.62 -4.93
CA CYS A 545 -23.89 -24.95 -3.51
C CYS A 545 -23.12 -26.21 -3.06
N ASN A 546 -22.59 -26.99 -4.02
CA ASN A 546 -21.86 -28.24 -3.77
C ASN A 546 -20.62 -28.32 -4.67
N TRP A 547 -19.45 -27.93 -4.16
CA TRP A 547 -18.19 -28.16 -4.88
C TRP A 547 -17.76 -29.62 -4.77
N ARG A 548 -17.46 -30.26 -5.90
CA ARG A 548 -16.84 -31.58 -5.92
C ARG A 548 -15.35 -31.47 -5.67
N PHE A 549 -14.79 -32.50 -5.04
CA PHE A 549 -13.37 -32.56 -4.73
C PHE A 549 -12.49 -32.41 -5.98
N GLU A 550 -12.88 -33.07 -7.09
CA GLU A 550 -12.16 -32.99 -8.36
C GLU A 550 -12.16 -31.57 -8.95
N ASP A 551 -13.23 -30.80 -8.77
CA ASP A 551 -13.35 -29.44 -9.30
C ASP A 551 -12.51 -28.46 -8.48
N LEU A 552 -12.45 -28.64 -7.15
CA LEU A 552 -11.53 -27.90 -6.29
C LEU A 552 -10.07 -28.21 -6.65
N ARG A 553 -9.73 -29.48 -6.90
CA ARG A 553 -8.36 -29.89 -7.28
C ARG A 553 -7.90 -29.28 -8.61
N LYS A 554 -8.81 -28.93 -9.52
CA LYS A 554 -8.50 -28.17 -10.75
C LYS A 554 -8.19 -26.70 -10.47
N CYS A 555 -8.75 -26.13 -9.41
CA CYS A 555 -8.63 -24.71 -9.07
C CYS A 555 -7.47 -24.40 -8.11
N TYR A 556 -6.98 -25.40 -7.38
CA TYR A 556 -5.88 -25.28 -6.42
C TYR A 556 -4.65 -26.06 -6.87
N THR A 557 -3.46 -25.46 -6.75
CA THR A 557 -2.18 -26.10 -7.10
C THR A 557 -1.28 -26.28 -5.89
N THR A 558 -0.79 -27.51 -5.71
CA THR A 558 -0.06 -27.92 -4.50
C THR A 558 1.45 -28.05 -4.71
N ALA A 559 1.92 -28.15 -5.96
CA ALA A 559 3.32 -28.41 -6.28
C ALA A 559 3.90 -27.31 -7.18
N VAL A 560 5.01 -26.72 -6.74
CA VAL A 560 5.96 -26.02 -7.62
C VAL A 560 7.28 -26.76 -7.53
N GLU A 561 7.87 -27.11 -8.66
CA GLU A 561 9.24 -27.61 -8.70
C GLU A 561 10.17 -26.69 -7.90
N GLY A 562 10.81 -27.24 -6.86
CA GLY A 562 11.77 -26.51 -6.02
C GLY A 562 11.19 -25.68 -4.85
N HIS A 563 9.87 -25.51 -4.71
CA HIS A 563 9.27 -24.73 -3.60
C HIS A 563 8.45 -25.53 -2.57
N GLY A 564 8.38 -26.86 -2.73
CA GLY A 564 7.69 -27.77 -1.79
C GLY A 564 6.17 -27.71 -1.90
N LEU A 565 5.49 -28.50 -1.06
CA LEU A 565 4.02 -28.57 -1.03
C LEU A 565 3.42 -27.26 -0.50
N ARG A 566 2.35 -26.79 -1.14
CA ARG A 566 1.55 -25.63 -0.73
C ARG A 566 0.10 -26.03 -0.50
N ILE A 567 -0.37 -25.80 0.71
CA ILE A 567 -1.76 -26.03 1.10
C ILE A 567 -2.57 -24.78 0.74
N PRO A 568 -3.83 -24.92 0.25
CA PRO A 568 -4.75 -23.79 0.13
C PRO A 568 -4.81 -23.00 1.45
N SER A 569 -4.77 -21.67 1.40
CA SER A 569 -4.66 -20.82 2.58
C SER A 569 -5.21 -19.41 2.35
N TYR A 570 -5.62 -18.76 3.45
CA TYR A 570 -6.00 -17.35 3.51
C TYR A 570 -4.75 -16.49 3.76
N THR A 571 -3.95 -16.31 2.72
CA THR A 571 -2.72 -15.51 2.79
C THR A 571 -3.00 -14.01 2.73
N ASP A 572 -4.06 -13.62 2.02
CA ASP A 572 -4.44 -12.23 1.75
C ASP A 572 -5.51 -11.79 2.75
N ARG A 573 -5.21 -10.81 3.61
CA ARG A 573 -6.05 -10.45 4.77
C ARG A 573 -6.19 -8.95 4.93
N ILE A 574 -7.29 -8.52 5.57
CA ILE A 574 -7.53 -7.13 5.98
C ILE A 574 -7.93 -7.13 7.46
N LEU A 575 -7.02 -6.67 8.31
CA LEU A 575 -7.21 -6.51 9.75
C LEU A 575 -7.47 -5.05 10.08
N TYR A 576 -8.28 -4.78 11.11
CA TYR A 576 -8.56 -3.42 11.58
C TYR A 576 -8.57 -3.32 13.11
N PHE A 577 -7.96 -2.26 13.63
CA PHE A 577 -7.93 -1.88 15.04
C PHE A 577 -8.70 -0.57 15.21
N SER A 578 -9.40 -0.40 16.32
CA SER A 578 -10.03 0.88 16.68
C SER A 578 -9.96 1.11 18.17
N GLN A 579 -9.76 2.37 18.57
CA GLN A 579 -9.88 2.77 19.97
C GLN A 579 -11.24 2.36 20.53
N ALA A 580 -11.28 2.05 21.82
CA ALA A 580 -12.40 1.32 22.43
C ALA A 580 -13.75 2.04 22.26
N ASP A 581 -13.77 3.34 22.55
CA ASP A 581 -14.89 4.25 22.36
C ASP A 581 -15.19 4.54 20.88
N MET A 582 -14.21 4.45 19.99
CA MET A 582 -14.39 4.68 18.54
C MET A 582 -14.94 3.47 17.78
N ARG A 583 -15.01 2.27 18.39
CA ARG A 583 -15.40 1.02 17.69
C ARG A 583 -16.77 1.10 17.03
N HIS A 584 -17.74 1.78 17.64
CA HIS A 584 -19.10 1.91 17.11
C HIS A 584 -19.16 2.81 15.86
N ARG A 585 -18.13 3.64 15.63
CA ARG A 585 -18.03 4.53 14.48
C ARG A 585 -17.46 3.86 13.24
N LEU A 586 -17.02 2.60 13.33
CA LEU A 586 -16.45 1.87 12.19
C LEU A 586 -17.10 0.49 12.07
N ARG A 587 -17.75 0.25 10.92
CA ARG A 587 -18.41 -1.02 10.61
C ARG A 587 -17.89 -1.59 9.29
N CYS A 588 -17.47 -2.86 9.30
CA CYS A 588 -17.24 -3.61 8.06
C CYS A 588 -18.59 -4.07 7.50
N VAL A 589 -18.87 -3.71 6.25
CA VAL A 589 -20.13 -4.03 5.54
C VAL A 589 -19.93 -5.19 4.56
N VAL A 590 -18.75 -5.26 3.94
CA VAL A 590 -18.39 -6.32 2.98
C VAL A 590 -16.99 -6.79 3.28
N TYR A 591 -16.76 -8.10 3.26
CA TYR A 591 -15.44 -8.71 3.23
C TYR A 591 -15.46 -9.91 2.29
N ALA A 592 -14.74 -9.82 1.17
CA ALA A 592 -14.89 -10.77 0.07
C ALA A 592 -13.59 -10.97 -0.72
N SER A 593 -13.48 -12.11 -1.41
CA SER A 593 -12.49 -12.33 -2.46
C SER A 593 -13.13 -12.21 -3.85
N CYS A 594 -12.36 -11.74 -4.83
CA CYS A 594 -12.80 -11.58 -6.21
C CYS A 594 -12.34 -12.78 -7.05
N GLU A 595 -13.24 -13.76 -7.25
CA GLU A 595 -12.95 -14.97 -8.04
C GLU A 595 -12.77 -14.70 -9.53
N ASP A 596 -13.40 -13.64 -10.05
CA ASP A 596 -13.35 -13.22 -11.46
C ASP A 596 -11.95 -12.77 -11.92
N VAL A 597 -11.04 -12.44 -10.99
CA VAL A 597 -9.65 -12.11 -11.30
C VAL A 597 -8.81 -13.38 -11.15
N ASP A 598 -8.25 -13.89 -12.25
CA ASP A 598 -7.58 -15.20 -12.31
C ASP A 598 -6.16 -15.14 -12.89
N CYS A 599 -5.63 -13.95 -13.14
CA CYS A 599 -4.29 -13.76 -13.70
C CYS A 599 -3.16 -14.08 -12.71
N SER A 600 -3.45 -14.12 -11.41
CA SER A 600 -2.52 -14.43 -10.32
C SER A 600 -2.87 -15.78 -9.67
N ASP A 601 -1.89 -16.38 -8.99
CA ASP A 601 -2.12 -17.51 -8.07
C ASP A 601 -2.69 -17.08 -6.71
N HIS A 602 -2.99 -15.79 -6.55
CA HIS A 602 -3.78 -15.21 -5.47
C HIS A 602 -5.09 -14.61 -6.01
N LYS A 603 -6.18 -14.71 -5.25
CA LYS A 603 -7.41 -13.95 -5.51
C LYS A 603 -7.37 -12.62 -4.77
N PRO A 604 -7.70 -11.49 -5.42
CA PRO A 604 -7.79 -10.20 -4.74
C PRO A 604 -8.83 -10.23 -3.62
N VAL A 605 -8.52 -9.60 -2.50
CA VAL A 605 -9.42 -9.44 -1.35
C VAL A 605 -9.82 -7.98 -1.24
N LEU A 606 -11.08 -7.74 -0.89
CA LEU A 606 -11.63 -6.40 -0.63
C LEU A 606 -12.43 -6.39 0.65
N ALA A 607 -12.43 -5.24 1.31
CA ALA A 607 -13.34 -4.93 2.41
C ALA A 607 -13.95 -3.53 2.21
N VAL A 608 -15.22 -3.38 2.55
CA VAL A 608 -15.92 -2.09 2.53
C VAL A 608 -16.28 -1.72 3.94
N PHE A 609 -15.87 -0.53 4.38
CA PHE A 609 -16.15 0.00 5.70
C PHE A 609 -17.07 1.22 5.61
N GLN A 610 -18.02 1.30 6.52
CA GLN A 610 -18.76 2.52 6.82
C GLN A 610 -18.15 3.16 8.07
N ALA A 611 -17.68 4.40 7.93
CA ALA A 611 -17.11 5.18 9.02
C ALA A 611 -17.99 6.39 9.32
N LEU A 612 -18.36 6.59 10.59
CA LEU A 612 -19.06 7.77 11.06
C LEU A 612 -18.03 8.86 11.37
N VAL A 613 -18.15 10.01 10.70
CA VAL A 613 -17.27 11.18 10.85
C VAL A 613 -18.09 12.42 11.20
N ASN A 614 -17.52 13.32 12.00
CA ASN A 614 -18.16 14.60 12.31
C ASN A 614 -17.71 15.67 11.31
N ARG A 615 -18.62 16.09 10.44
CA ARG A 615 -18.34 17.01 9.33
C ARG A 615 -18.14 18.46 9.74
N ASP A 616 -18.48 18.81 10.98
CA ASP A 616 -18.30 20.17 11.51
C ASP A 616 -16.84 20.44 11.92
N PHE A 617 -16.00 19.41 11.93
CA PHE A 617 -14.60 19.48 12.31
C PHE A 617 -13.70 19.23 11.10
N LEU A 618 -12.90 20.23 10.75
CA LEU A 618 -11.83 20.09 9.76
C LEU A 618 -10.52 19.64 10.43
N PRO A 619 -9.72 18.79 9.77
CA PRO A 619 -8.51 18.20 10.35
C PRO A 619 -7.38 19.19 10.62
N VAL A 620 -7.26 20.26 9.84
CA VAL A 620 -6.28 21.34 10.02
C VAL A 620 -6.98 22.66 9.70
N GLU A 621 -6.75 23.68 10.53
CA GLU A 621 -7.24 25.02 10.21
C GLU A 621 -6.42 25.63 9.07
N ILE A 622 -7.14 26.17 8.09
CA ILE A 622 -6.57 26.85 6.92
C ILE A 622 -5.58 27.96 7.35
N GLU A 623 -5.82 28.61 8.50
CA GLU A 623 -4.96 29.65 9.06
C GLU A 623 -3.59 29.11 9.52
N LEU A 624 -3.54 27.94 10.16
CA LEU A 624 -2.28 27.27 10.56
C LEU A 624 -1.46 26.82 9.35
N ALA A 625 -2.11 26.46 8.25
CA ALA A 625 -1.45 26.09 7.00
C ALA A 625 -0.79 27.28 6.27
N ASN A 626 -1.26 28.51 6.50
CA ASN A 626 -0.89 29.71 5.73
C ASN A 626 0.28 30.55 6.31
N LYS A 627 1.10 29.99 7.20
CA LYS A 627 2.37 30.60 7.70
C LYS A 627 2.24 31.91 8.49
N MET A 628 1.51 31.89 9.60
CA MET A 628 1.92 32.68 10.77
C MET A 628 1.94 31.75 11.98
N LEU A 629 3.10 31.60 12.63
CA LEU A 629 3.22 30.86 13.90
C LEU A 629 2.47 31.63 14.99
N GLN A 630 1.15 31.48 15.04
CA GLN A 630 0.33 31.97 16.13
C GLN A 630 0.69 31.19 17.41
N ARG A 631 0.62 31.86 18.57
CA ARG A 631 0.76 31.15 19.85
C ARG A 631 -0.43 30.20 19.96
N MET A 632 -0.21 28.93 20.37
CA MET A 632 -1.27 27.91 20.47
C MET A 632 -2.51 28.42 21.21
N GLN A 633 -2.28 29.16 22.29
CA GLN A 633 -3.32 29.80 23.12
C GLN A 633 -4.20 30.81 22.37
N ASP A 634 -3.73 31.43 21.29
CA ASP A 634 -4.45 32.49 20.57
C ASP A 634 -5.38 31.93 19.47
N VAL A 635 -5.34 30.61 19.25
CA VAL A 635 -6.19 29.92 18.27
C VAL A 635 -7.59 29.71 18.86
N SER A 636 -8.62 30.03 18.07
CA SER A 636 -10.02 29.92 18.50
C SER A 636 -10.37 28.50 18.96
N GLY A 637 -11.13 28.37 20.05
CA GLY A 637 -11.56 27.07 20.60
C GLY A 637 -10.47 26.21 21.23
N VAL A 638 -9.23 26.71 21.37
CA VAL A 638 -8.16 26.03 22.10
C VAL A 638 -8.20 26.45 23.56
N LEU A 639 -8.14 25.45 24.46
CA LEU A 639 -8.15 25.65 25.90
C LEU A 639 -6.87 25.10 26.53
N GLU A 640 -6.56 25.56 27.74
CA GLU A 640 -5.57 24.89 28.58
C GLU A 640 -6.23 23.65 29.20
N CYS A 641 -5.74 22.48 28.81
CA CYS A 641 -6.20 21.18 29.23
C CYS A 641 -5.27 20.66 30.33
N GLN A 642 -5.79 20.38 31.51
CA GLN A 642 -5.05 19.78 32.61
C GLN A 642 -5.48 18.33 32.82
N LEU A 643 -4.64 17.40 32.36
CA LEU A 643 -4.81 15.97 32.50
C LEU A 643 -4.22 15.50 33.84
N GLN A 644 -4.98 14.70 34.57
CA GLN A 644 -4.49 13.95 35.72
C GLN A 644 -4.79 12.46 35.57
N LEU A 645 -3.76 11.63 35.75
CA LEU A 645 -3.83 10.17 35.77
C LEU A 645 -3.37 9.64 37.12
N ASN A 646 -4.17 8.82 37.77
CA ASN A 646 -3.79 8.14 39.01
C ASN A 646 -3.69 6.63 38.77
N PHE A 647 -2.67 5.99 39.33
CA PHE A 647 -2.46 4.55 39.23
C PHE A 647 -3.29 3.80 40.29
N ALA A 648 -3.87 2.65 39.92
CA ALA A 648 -4.52 1.73 40.87
C ALA A 648 -3.82 0.37 40.91
N SER A 649 -3.74 -0.33 39.77
CA SER A 649 -3.09 -1.65 39.72
C SER A 649 -2.57 -1.99 38.32
N ILE A 650 -1.61 -2.93 38.26
CA ILE A 650 -1.11 -3.50 37.02
C ILE A 650 -0.92 -5.01 37.17
N SER A 651 -1.34 -5.76 36.16
CA SER A 651 -1.11 -7.19 36.01
C SER A 651 -0.37 -7.45 34.71
N TRP A 652 0.40 -8.52 34.66
CA TRP A 652 1.22 -8.86 33.50
C TRP A 652 1.04 -10.33 33.14
N GLN A 653 1.06 -10.64 31.84
CA GLN A 653 1.02 -12.00 31.33
C GLN A 653 2.35 -12.74 31.58
N PRO A 654 2.33 -14.08 31.76
CA PRO A 654 3.52 -14.92 31.80
C PRO A 654 4.20 -14.96 30.42
N ARG A 655 5.54 -14.94 30.35
CA ARG A 655 6.27 -14.90 29.07
C ARG A 655 6.57 -16.28 28.48
N THR A 656 6.55 -17.35 29.28
CA THR A 656 6.90 -18.72 28.83
C THR A 656 6.09 -19.81 29.55
N ALA A 657 5.98 -21.00 28.93
CA ALA A 657 5.38 -22.20 29.54
C ALA A 657 6.07 -22.63 30.87
N THR A 658 7.34 -22.25 31.07
CA THR A 658 8.08 -22.44 32.31
C THR A 658 7.69 -21.45 33.42
N ASP A 659 7.05 -20.32 33.09
CA ASP A 659 6.49 -19.41 34.08
C ASP A 659 5.13 -19.91 34.62
N PHE A 660 4.40 -20.72 33.83
CA PHE A 660 3.13 -21.31 34.25
C PHE A 660 3.28 -22.29 35.42
N SER A 661 4.38 -23.05 35.49
CA SER A 661 4.60 -23.99 36.61
C SER A 661 4.86 -23.27 37.95
N ASN A 662 5.38 -22.04 37.90
CA ASN A 662 5.64 -21.23 39.09
C ASN A 662 4.47 -20.30 39.47
N ALA A 663 3.53 -20.06 38.56
CA ALA A 663 2.36 -19.20 38.81
C ALA A 663 1.31 -19.83 39.75
N SER A 664 1.37 -21.16 39.98
CA SER A 664 0.43 -21.86 40.87
C SER A 664 0.65 -21.55 42.37
N LYS A 665 1.71 -20.83 42.73
CA LYS A 665 2.06 -20.50 44.13
C LYS A 665 2.62 -19.09 44.26
N SER A 666 1.88 -18.06 43.87
CA SER A 666 1.94 -16.71 44.50
C SER A 666 1.15 -15.69 43.68
N ASN A 667 0.15 -15.06 44.29
CA ASN A 667 -0.64 -13.99 43.68
C ASN A 667 -0.04 -12.59 43.90
N SER A 668 1.18 -12.45 44.42
CA SER A 668 1.78 -11.13 44.72
C SER A 668 3.30 -11.03 44.59
N ILE A 669 3.94 -11.97 43.89
CA ILE A 669 5.40 -11.99 43.63
C ILE A 669 5.56 -11.85 42.11
N ASP A 670 6.15 -10.81 41.51
CA ASP A 670 7.05 -9.79 42.04
C ASP A 670 7.26 -8.75 40.92
N LEU A 671 6.49 -7.65 40.99
CA LEU A 671 6.65 -6.47 40.13
C LEU A 671 8.08 -5.95 40.23
N ASP A 672 8.62 -5.96 41.45
CA ASP A 672 10.00 -5.62 41.72
C ASP A 672 10.96 -6.62 41.09
N ARG A 673 10.72 -7.94 40.97
CA ARG A 673 11.62 -8.87 40.21
C ARG A 673 11.72 -8.50 38.75
N ARG A 674 10.58 -8.16 38.14
CA ARG A 674 10.51 -7.89 36.70
C ARG A 674 11.27 -6.62 36.35
N PHE A 675 11.28 -5.63 37.24
CA PHE A 675 12.07 -4.39 37.10
C PHE A 675 13.49 -4.49 37.72
N SER A 676 13.68 -5.20 38.82
CA SER A 676 14.96 -5.35 39.55
C SER A 676 15.97 -6.26 38.86
N THR A 677 15.53 -7.23 38.06
CA THR A 677 16.45 -8.02 37.22
C THR A 677 17.12 -7.15 36.15
N LEU A 678 16.48 -6.06 35.73
CA LEU A 678 17.03 -5.07 34.79
C LEU A 678 17.84 -3.97 35.47
N ASP A 679 17.70 -3.79 36.79
CA ASP A 679 18.49 -2.84 37.58
C ASP A 679 19.97 -3.25 37.69
N ARG A 680 20.33 -4.47 37.25
CA ARG A 680 21.73 -4.86 36.98
C ARG A 680 22.43 -3.98 35.92
N HIS A 681 21.68 -3.20 35.14
CA HIS A 681 22.19 -2.30 34.09
C HIS A 681 21.77 -0.82 34.28
N ALA A 682 21.28 -0.43 35.47
CA ALA A 682 20.98 0.96 35.85
C ALA A 682 19.91 1.71 35.00
N HIS A 683 18.96 1.02 34.38
CA HIS A 683 17.84 1.66 33.67
C HIS A 683 16.58 1.73 34.56
N GLN A 684 16.24 2.93 35.06
CA GLN A 684 14.99 3.16 35.80
C GLN A 684 13.76 2.95 34.90
N ALA A 685 12.71 2.32 35.45
CA ALA A 685 11.43 2.18 34.77
C ALA A 685 10.71 3.54 34.67
N VAL A 686 10.17 3.85 33.51
CA VAL A 686 9.53 5.12 33.16
C VAL A 686 8.16 4.86 32.55
N VAL A 687 7.21 5.72 32.90
CA VAL A 687 5.91 5.84 32.25
C VAL A 687 5.94 7.06 31.35
N THR A 688 5.62 6.86 30.09
CA THR A 688 5.45 7.94 29.11
C THR A 688 4.01 8.03 28.70
N ILE A 689 3.47 9.25 28.70
CA ILE A 689 2.15 9.54 28.16
C ILE A 689 2.22 10.53 27.01
N VAL A 690 1.25 10.44 26.11
CA VAL A 690 1.04 11.41 25.03
C VAL A 690 -0.40 11.88 25.06
N PHE A 691 -0.60 13.18 25.21
CA PHE A 691 -1.90 13.84 25.23
C PHE A 691 -1.80 15.31 24.77
N PRO A 692 -2.69 15.78 23.86
CA PRO A 692 -3.57 14.97 23.00
C PRO A 692 -2.76 14.04 22.09
N LEU A 693 -3.41 13.03 21.51
CA LEU A 693 -2.73 12.18 20.52
C LEU A 693 -2.29 13.04 19.31
N PRO A 694 -1.15 12.73 18.65
CA PRO A 694 -0.72 13.46 17.46
C PRO A 694 -1.77 13.49 16.34
N SER A 695 -2.64 12.47 16.29
CA SER A 695 -3.71 12.40 15.29
C SER A 695 -4.99 13.17 15.65
N GLU A 696 -5.10 13.62 16.91
CA GLU A 696 -6.17 14.49 17.41
C GLU A 696 -5.70 15.95 17.41
N ASP A 697 -4.40 16.16 17.61
CA ASP A 697 -3.78 17.45 17.83
C ASP A 697 -3.61 18.28 16.54
N ILE A 698 -4.26 19.45 16.51
CA ILE A 698 -4.09 20.44 15.44
C ILE A 698 -2.69 21.07 15.45
N PHE A 699 -1.96 20.98 16.57
CA PHE A 699 -0.63 21.55 16.75
C PHE A 699 0.52 20.55 16.58
N SER A 700 0.26 19.28 16.24
CA SER A 700 1.31 18.24 16.19
C SER A 700 2.53 18.66 15.36
N ALA A 701 2.34 19.31 14.22
CA ALA A 701 3.46 19.81 13.41
C ALA A 701 4.24 20.96 14.08
N GLN A 702 3.55 21.86 14.79
CA GLN A 702 4.15 22.98 15.53
C GLN A 702 4.94 22.48 16.74
N ARG A 703 4.46 21.45 17.46
CA ARG A 703 5.16 20.88 18.62
C ARG A 703 6.54 20.35 18.27
N LYS A 704 6.67 19.61 17.17
CA LYS A 704 7.96 19.11 16.68
C LYS A 704 8.96 20.23 16.39
N LEU A 705 8.50 21.35 15.83
CA LEU A 705 9.34 22.52 15.60
C LEU A 705 9.81 23.15 16.91
N LEU A 706 8.93 23.21 17.92
CA LEU A 706 9.26 23.74 19.23
C LEU A 706 10.25 22.83 19.98
N GLU A 707 10.10 21.51 19.90
CA GLU A 707 11.05 20.55 20.47
C GLU A 707 12.42 20.63 19.80
N LEU A 708 12.47 20.73 18.47
CA LEU A 708 13.72 20.89 17.74
C LEU A 708 14.40 22.23 18.10
N ALA A 709 13.62 23.31 18.18
CA ALA A 709 14.14 24.61 18.59
C ALA A 709 14.70 24.58 20.01
N ASP A 710 14.02 23.89 20.94
CA ASP A 710 14.50 23.71 22.31
C ASP A 710 15.83 22.93 22.34
N SER A 711 15.89 21.80 21.63
CA SER A 711 17.10 20.98 21.48
C SER A 711 18.27 21.76 20.88
N MET A 712 18.02 22.61 19.87
CA MET A 712 19.05 23.44 19.22
C MET A 712 19.47 24.63 20.09
N SER A 713 18.58 25.13 20.95
CA SER A 713 18.86 26.28 21.83
C SER A 713 19.65 25.92 23.08
N GLY A 714 19.99 24.64 23.31
CA GLY A 714 20.78 24.20 24.45
C GLY A 714 20.14 24.53 25.82
N GLY A 715 18.83 24.76 25.86
CA GLY A 715 18.12 25.19 27.06
C GLY A 715 18.30 26.66 27.45
N VAL A 716 18.81 27.54 26.58
CA VAL A 716 19.13 28.94 26.97
C VAL A 716 17.88 29.79 27.32
N TYR A 717 16.65 29.28 27.13
CA TYR A 717 15.39 29.93 27.53
C TYR A 717 14.87 29.55 28.95
N PHE A 718 15.75 29.13 29.88
CA PHE A 718 15.39 28.72 31.24
C PHE A 718 15.17 29.89 32.24
N GLU A 719 14.14 30.70 32.06
CA GLU A 719 13.61 31.54 33.15
C GLU A 719 12.15 31.25 33.53
N ASN A 720 11.43 30.39 32.81
CA ASN A 720 10.06 29.97 33.19
C ASN A 720 9.71 28.57 32.67
N THR A 721 10.12 27.52 33.39
CA THR A 721 9.83 26.10 33.11
C THR A 721 8.33 25.80 32.97
N ASP A 722 7.47 26.53 33.69
CA ASP A 722 6.02 26.33 33.64
C ASP A 722 5.39 26.72 32.28
N ARG A 723 6.02 27.63 31.53
CA ARG A 723 5.56 28.06 30.19
C ARG A 723 5.94 27.08 29.06
N LEU A 724 6.86 26.14 29.31
CA LEU A 724 7.26 25.11 28.35
C LEU A 724 6.40 23.85 28.46
N LEU A 725 5.94 23.51 29.66
CA LEU A 725 5.09 22.33 29.91
C LEU A 725 3.81 22.33 29.06
N CYS A 726 3.19 23.50 28.86
CA CYS A 726 1.96 23.61 28.05
C CYS A 726 2.18 23.48 26.54
N LYS A 727 3.45 23.43 26.08
CA LYS A 727 3.82 23.35 24.67
C LYS A 727 4.10 21.92 24.20
N THR A 728 4.43 21.00 25.11
CA THR A 728 4.59 19.58 24.77
C THR A 728 3.26 18.84 24.91
N ASN A 729 3.13 17.74 24.18
CA ASN A 729 2.08 16.74 24.32
C ASN A 729 2.61 15.47 25.00
N VAL A 730 3.90 15.40 25.32
CA VAL A 730 4.56 14.24 25.93
C VAL A 730 4.94 14.54 27.36
N ALA A 731 4.73 13.58 28.27
CA ALA A 731 5.26 13.60 29.62
C ALA A 731 5.94 12.28 29.99
N HIS A 732 7.03 12.37 30.74
CA HIS A 732 7.82 11.24 31.24
C HIS A 732 7.86 11.29 32.77
N VAL A 733 7.48 10.20 33.42
CA VAL A 733 7.45 10.09 34.88
C VAL A 733 8.08 8.77 35.30
N LYS A 734 8.91 8.77 36.35
CA LYS A 734 9.47 7.52 36.88
C LYS A 734 8.34 6.63 37.39
N TRP A 735 8.47 5.32 37.24
CA TRP A 735 7.47 4.37 37.69
C TRP A 735 7.11 4.55 39.18
N SER A 736 8.11 4.76 40.04
CA SER A 736 7.90 5.01 41.48
C SER A 736 7.04 6.24 41.77
N ASP A 737 7.22 7.29 40.97
CA ASP A 737 6.53 8.56 41.15
C ASP A 737 5.11 8.48 40.59
N PHE A 738 4.92 7.77 39.48
CA PHE A 738 3.60 7.48 38.93
C PHE A 738 2.74 6.68 39.92
N VAL A 739 3.31 5.64 40.54
CA VAL A 739 2.59 4.81 41.53
C VAL A 739 2.22 5.62 42.77
N ARG A 740 3.08 6.54 43.21
CA ARG A 740 2.86 7.34 44.44
C ARG A 740 1.92 8.52 44.21
N ASN A 741 2.13 9.27 43.13
CA ASN A 741 1.58 10.61 42.93
C ASN A 741 0.73 10.75 41.66
N GLY A 742 0.71 9.74 40.78
CA GLY A 742 0.10 9.85 39.46
C GLY A 742 0.91 10.73 38.49
N ILE A 743 0.29 11.12 37.39
CA ILE A 743 0.81 12.07 36.40
C ILE A 743 -0.12 13.26 36.31
N ARG A 744 0.42 14.47 36.36
CA ARG A 744 -0.28 15.72 36.00
C ARG A 744 0.40 16.32 34.78
N HIS A 745 -0.36 16.61 33.74
CA HIS A 745 0.15 17.15 32.48
C HIS A 745 -0.78 18.24 31.96
N GLY A 746 -0.26 19.45 31.79
CA GLY A 746 -0.98 20.58 31.21
C GLY A 746 -0.55 20.80 29.76
N THR A 747 -1.49 21.02 28.84
CA THR A 747 -1.20 21.30 27.43
C THR A 747 -2.30 22.13 26.78
N PHE A 748 -1.97 22.87 25.72
CA PHE A 748 -2.99 23.50 24.88
C PHE A 748 -3.55 22.51 23.87
N ALA A 749 -4.86 22.29 23.90
CA ALA A 749 -5.53 21.47 22.90
C ALA A 749 -6.92 22.04 22.62
N ARG A 750 -7.42 21.76 21.42
CA ARG A 750 -8.85 21.95 21.13
C ARG A 750 -9.59 20.73 21.63
N PRO A 751 -10.42 20.82 22.67
CA PRO A 751 -11.19 19.68 23.14
C PRO A 751 -12.12 19.22 22.03
N THR A 752 -12.06 17.93 21.72
CA THR A 752 -13.04 17.27 20.85
C THR A 752 -13.84 16.27 21.68
N GLY A 753 -14.93 15.75 21.12
CA GLY A 753 -15.78 14.79 21.84
C GLY A 753 -15.04 13.51 22.24
N ASN A 754 -14.01 13.08 21.50
CA ASN A 754 -13.30 11.84 21.81
C ASN A 754 -11.80 12.14 21.83
N MET A 755 -11.24 12.33 23.03
CA MET A 755 -9.80 12.54 23.20
C MET A 755 -9.18 11.38 23.95
N HIS A 756 -7.92 11.10 23.64
CA HIS A 756 -7.25 9.91 24.13
C HIS A 756 -5.88 10.23 24.71
N VAL A 757 -5.45 9.38 25.64
CA VAL A 757 -4.10 9.38 26.19
C VAL A 757 -3.42 8.07 25.84
N ALA A 758 -2.35 8.11 25.06
CA ALA A 758 -1.49 6.95 24.89
C ALA A 758 -0.57 6.83 26.10
N ILE A 759 -0.43 5.64 26.67
CA ILE A 759 0.42 5.37 27.84
C ILE A 759 1.34 4.17 27.58
N LYS A 760 2.61 4.30 27.97
CA LYS A 760 3.66 3.31 27.74
C LYS A 760 4.52 3.14 28.97
N VAL A 761 4.78 1.89 29.34
CA VAL A 761 5.71 1.52 30.41
C VAL A 761 6.96 0.92 29.78
N HIS A 762 8.11 1.51 30.04
CA HIS A 762 9.39 1.13 29.41
C HIS A 762 10.58 1.43 30.33
N ALA A 763 11.78 1.01 29.95
CA ALA A 763 13.00 1.24 30.73
C ALA A 763 13.85 2.37 30.12
N GLY A 764 14.18 3.41 30.90
CA GLY A 764 15.02 4.53 30.41
C GLY A 764 14.42 5.29 29.22
N ALA A 765 15.23 6.01 28.45
CA ALA A 765 14.76 6.72 27.24
C ALA A 765 14.81 5.86 25.96
N GLN A 766 15.63 4.81 25.92
CA GLN A 766 15.83 3.92 24.76
C GLN A 766 15.77 2.42 25.11
N GLY A 767 15.32 2.06 26.32
CA GLY A 767 15.25 0.66 26.73
C GLY A 767 13.97 -0.04 26.27
N PRO A 768 13.82 -1.32 26.63
CA PRO A 768 12.71 -2.14 26.16
C PRO A 768 11.35 -1.61 26.63
N CYS A 769 10.36 -1.63 25.74
CA CYS A 769 8.95 -1.44 26.08
C CYS A 769 8.40 -2.71 26.76
N PHE A 770 7.73 -2.52 27.91
CA PHE A 770 7.03 -3.59 28.62
C PHE A 770 5.58 -3.71 28.17
N GLY A 771 4.93 -2.59 27.88
CA GLY A 771 3.58 -2.55 27.37
C GLY A 771 3.10 -1.13 27.13
N GLN A 772 2.21 -0.98 26.16
CA GLN A 772 1.56 0.27 25.82
C GLN A 772 0.07 0.06 25.51
N GLY A 773 -0.71 1.11 25.68
CA GLY A 773 -2.15 1.12 25.39
C GLY A 773 -2.69 2.53 25.38
N VAL A 774 -4.01 2.65 25.22
CA VAL A 774 -4.72 3.93 25.10
C VAL A 774 -5.83 4.02 26.15
N ILE A 775 -5.88 5.16 26.84
CA ILE A 775 -6.92 5.52 27.78
C ILE A 775 -7.87 6.49 27.07
N CYS A 776 -9.16 6.17 27.05
CA CYS A 776 -10.19 7.05 26.52
C CYS A 776 -10.58 8.07 27.60
N ILE A 777 -10.66 9.35 27.25
CA ILE A 777 -11.15 10.38 28.17
C ILE A 777 -12.67 10.49 27.95
N PRO A 778 -13.48 10.18 28.96
CA PRO A 778 -14.94 10.28 28.84
C PRO A 778 -15.39 11.73 28.64
N GLN A 779 -16.47 11.90 27.88
CA GLN A 779 -17.06 13.21 27.64
C GLN A 779 -17.66 13.81 28.92
N PRO A 780 -17.49 15.11 29.19
CA PRO A 780 -18.23 15.77 30.24
C PRO A 780 -19.72 15.70 29.89
N SER A 781 -20.52 15.07 30.77
CA SER A 781 -21.97 15.01 30.60
C SER A 781 -22.57 16.40 30.67
N ASN A 782 -23.25 16.84 29.61
CA ASN A 782 -23.94 18.13 29.52
C ASN A 782 -25.28 18.17 30.34
N ASP A 783 -25.55 17.18 31.19
CA ASP A 783 -26.69 17.26 32.10
C ASP A 783 -26.36 18.31 33.16
N GLY A 784 -27.03 19.47 33.07
CA GLY A 784 -26.90 20.63 33.95
C GLY A 784 -27.33 20.41 35.41
N SER A 785 -27.08 19.23 35.96
CA SER A 785 -27.08 19.00 37.40
C SER A 785 -25.72 19.41 37.95
N ASP A 786 -25.73 20.52 38.68
CA ASP A 786 -24.64 21.15 39.43
C ASP A 786 -24.16 20.27 40.61
N ASP A 787 -24.09 18.95 40.42
CA ASP A 787 -23.56 18.02 41.40
C ASP A 787 -22.06 17.86 41.16
N SER A 788 -21.30 18.43 42.08
CA SER A 788 -19.85 18.31 42.27
C SER A 788 -19.40 16.85 42.42
N ARG A 789 -19.43 16.07 41.34
CA ARG A 789 -18.66 14.83 41.24
C ARG A 789 -17.23 15.25 40.97
N ASP A 790 -16.35 14.96 41.93
CA ASP A 790 -14.89 15.01 41.74
C ASP A 790 -14.59 14.14 40.50
N GLY A 791 -14.41 14.78 39.34
CA GLY A 791 -14.58 14.22 37.99
C GLY A 791 -13.48 13.24 37.57
N ARG A 792 -13.34 12.16 38.33
CA ARG A 792 -12.37 11.08 38.12
C ARG A 792 -13.10 9.85 37.61
N ASP A 793 -12.80 9.47 36.38
CA ASP A 793 -13.32 8.27 35.76
C ASP A 793 -12.30 7.15 35.82
N ASN A 794 -12.76 5.94 36.18
CA ASN A 794 -11.88 4.78 36.24
C ASN A 794 -11.60 4.27 34.82
N PHE A 795 -10.35 3.91 34.56
CA PHE A 795 -9.95 3.26 33.31
C PHE A 795 -9.35 1.88 33.58
N VAL A 796 -9.53 0.99 32.61
CA VAL A 796 -8.80 -0.28 32.49
C VAL A 796 -8.24 -0.34 31.07
N VAL A 797 -6.92 -0.33 30.96
CA VAL A 797 -6.20 -0.36 29.69
C VAL A 797 -5.47 -1.69 29.52
N GLN A 798 -5.69 -2.34 28.39
CA GLN A 798 -4.93 -3.52 28.00
C GLN A 798 -3.59 -3.08 27.41
N LEU A 799 -2.50 -3.68 27.90
CA LEU A 799 -1.15 -3.39 27.47
C LEU A 799 -0.66 -4.43 26.48
N ALA A 800 -0.05 -3.97 25.39
CA ALA A 800 0.57 -4.82 24.41
C ALA A 800 1.90 -4.24 23.90
N ASN A 801 2.71 -5.07 23.26
CA ASN A 801 3.99 -4.68 22.66
C ASN A 801 4.29 -5.55 21.43
N GLY A 802 4.51 -4.95 20.27
CA GLY A 802 4.62 -5.63 18.98
C GLY A 802 3.38 -6.42 18.62
N GLY A 803 2.19 -6.00 19.08
CA GLY A 803 0.96 -6.78 18.92
C GLY A 803 0.88 -8.06 19.75
N GLN A 804 1.72 -8.24 20.77
CA GLN A 804 1.55 -9.30 21.77
C GLN A 804 0.91 -8.71 23.03
N HIS A 805 -0.08 -9.38 23.62
CA HIS A 805 -0.64 -8.99 24.92
C HIS A 805 0.41 -9.15 26.02
N THR A 806 0.67 -8.08 26.77
CA THR A 806 1.67 -8.10 27.86
C THR A 806 1.05 -7.93 29.23
N GLY A 807 -0.11 -7.30 29.37
CA GLY A 807 -0.72 -7.09 30.67
C GLY A 807 -1.96 -6.21 30.66
N THR A 808 -2.40 -5.79 31.84
CA THR A 808 -3.53 -4.90 32.04
C THR A 808 -3.19 -3.89 33.13
N MET A 809 -3.50 -2.62 32.92
CA MET A 809 -3.31 -1.56 33.91
C MET A 809 -4.64 -0.86 34.18
N SER A 810 -4.85 -0.46 35.43
CA SER A 810 -6.05 0.27 35.85
C SER A 810 -5.69 1.48 36.70
N GLY A 811 -6.59 2.45 36.72
CA GLY A 811 -6.41 3.72 37.40
C GLY A 811 -7.61 4.63 37.23
N SER A 812 -7.41 5.92 37.49
CA SER A 812 -8.42 6.95 37.23
C SER A 812 -7.85 8.06 36.34
N VAL A 813 -8.66 8.61 35.46
CA VAL A 813 -8.34 9.75 34.60
C VAL A 813 -9.30 10.91 34.90
N SER A 814 -8.80 12.13 34.83
CA SER A 814 -9.61 13.35 34.87
C SER A 814 -8.99 14.40 33.96
N LEU A 815 -9.84 15.15 33.25
CA LEU A 815 -9.43 16.24 32.37
C LEU A 815 -10.15 17.51 32.79
N GLN A 816 -9.39 18.52 33.24
CA GLN A 816 -9.93 19.84 33.56
C GLN A 816 -9.67 20.81 32.41
N LEU A 817 -10.72 21.47 31.93
CA LEU A 817 -10.64 22.49 30.89
C LEU A 817 -10.64 23.88 31.53
N LYS A 818 -9.55 24.62 31.43
CA LYS A 818 -9.49 25.99 31.93
C LYS A 818 -9.94 26.96 30.84
N LYS A 819 -11.09 27.61 31.07
CA LYS A 819 -11.57 28.74 30.25
C LYS A 819 -10.72 29.99 30.54
N ARG A 820 -10.47 30.81 29.52
CA ARG A 820 -9.78 32.10 29.69
C ARG A 820 -10.66 33.06 30.48
N ALA A 821 -10.03 33.91 31.30
CA ALA A 821 -10.70 35.01 31.98
C ALA A 821 -11.24 36.10 31.02
N SER A 822 -10.83 36.08 29.74
CA SER A 822 -11.32 37.01 28.70
C SER A 822 -12.61 36.57 28.01
N ASP A 823 -13.09 35.34 28.28
CA ASP A 823 -14.28 34.76 27.65
C ASP A 823 -15.48 34.66 28.64
N VAL A 824 -15.42 35.41 29.76
CA VAL A 824 -16.48 35.52 30.79
C VAL A 824 -17.10 36.91 30.76
#